data_AF-A0A098TAU7-F1
#
_entry.id   AF-A0A098TAU7-F1
#
_cell.length_a   1.000
_cell.length_b   1.000
_cell.length_c   1.000
_cell.angle_alpha   90.00
_cell.angle_beta   90.00
_cell.angle_gamma   90.00
#
_symmetry.space_group_name_H-M   'P 1'
#
loop_
_entity.id
_entity.type
_entity.pdbx_description
1 polymer ?
#
loop_
_entity_poly.entity_id
_entity_poly.type
_entity_poly.pdbx_seq_one_letter_code
_entity_poly.pdbx_strand_id
1 'polypeptide(L)'
;MISSYQTYTYYTKDINETLSRAANDPIVSREAKYYRDKIGSITSVDEFLADDRIYAYAMKAHGLEDMAYAKAFIRKVLESDLTDTSSFANLLSDVRYKTLAAAYDFGGTVTGEIVQTTSQIDDLIGTYEQTIENNDAVLKQETNYFTAVAGSFTQVDDLFRNTRARDYVFSTFGIDPETFDYDTIRSVITSNVADPDSYVNAVLAPQVNDWLTLIDDLNAQLANPANTPAQDEKITYLLTQYSKAVEKADNYFNLAASFNFNADGSLDAGVEPMNAAQMKLVTETYVLSQPRLTSTGALLNKQYYEETISTITSLDDLLNDTRLSKMILTAYDVPLTTSRADVDWALRQDTSDPNGEIYTKSKQIIALAKAFNFESDGTITPGKDIQDPEQLFTTTAMYIDRYNDADEQADAAAVAKYKLYIGLTRNLDDFLSREPAAVTIREFALKAFNISPDEVSIFKLKQVFTSDPYDPESYVNKMKDDRFVQLAKAYNFAADGSISAPRYAQSESEITRIGTAYYSAVTRLDKSDATKQAAEDVVSYYRTQLQTLETVDDILTDARLTNVLLKAEGINPDDMTVETLRAILTSDLDDPKSFANQQNDVRYRKLAGSFNFNTDGVIQSTTAKSVQNERGMVETQHLYLTQTVEQTAGEESVGARLALYFERMAPTVTSTYEILADDALAQFIRTTFSISAETANADIDAQKAMIERYLDIDDLVDPEKVDKLVRRFLALYDVENGIQDPLLSVFGGGTSINFETVATYMQLRG
;
A
#
# COMPACT_ATOMS: atom_id res chain seq x y z
N MET A 1 -58.30 3.48 27.37
CA MET A 1 -57.24 3.24 26.38
C MET A 1 -56.34 4.45 26.39
N ILE A 2 -55.02 4.25 26.48
CA ILE A 2 -54.04 5.32 26.31
C ILE A 2 -54.05 5.67 24.81
N SER A 3 -53.93 6.95 24.44
CA SER A 3 -53.92 7.33 23.02
C SER A 3 -52.59 6.92 22.36
N SER A 4 -52.59 6.69 21.05
CA SER A 4 -51.37 6.33 20.32
C SER A 4 -50.28 7.40 20.49
N TYR A 5 -50.70 8.67 20.55
CA TYR A 5 -49.79 9.79 20.84
C TYR A 5 -49.15 9.71 22.23
N GLN A 6 -49.93 9.39 23.27
CA GLN A 6 -49.42 9.26 24.63
C GLN A 6 -48.44 8.09 24.75
N THR A 7 -48.75 6.94 24.15
CA THR A 7 -47.85 5.78 24.11
C THR A 7 -46.57 6.14 23.34
N TYR A 8 -46.67 6.70 22.13
CA TYR A 8 -45.50 7.15 21.36
C TYR A 8 -44.60 8.08 22.18
N THR A 9 -45.18 9.13 22.79
CA THR A 9 -44.43 10.09 23.61
C THR A 9 -43.77 9.44 24.82
N TYR A 10 -44.41 8.44 25.44
CA TYR A 10 -43.81 7.70 26.56
C TYR A 10 -42.53 6.98 26.15
N TYR A 11 -42.53 6.32 25.00
CA TYR A 11 -41.36 5.59 24.49
C TYR A 11 -40.27 6.50 23.92
N THR A 12 -40.62 7.65 23.32
CA THR A 12 -39.66 8.57 22.68
C THR A 12 -39.12 9.68 23.59
N LYS A 13 -39.78 10.00 24.71
CA LYS A 13 -39.37 11.09 25.62
C LYS A 13 -37.92 10.96 26.11
N ASP A 14 -37.50 9.75 26.44
CA ASP A 14 -36.10 9.40 26.72
C ASP A 14 -35.84 8.02 26.12
N ILE A 15 -35.47 8.02 24.83
CA ILE A 15 -35.24 6.78 24.08
C ILE A 15 -34.10 5.94 24.69
N ASN A 16 -33.11 6.57 25.32
CA ASN A 16 -31.99 5.86 25.94
C ASN A 16 -32.42 5.11 27.19
N GLU A 17 -33.22 5.77 28.05
CA GLU A 17 -33.81 5.09 29.20
C GLU A 17 -34.74 3.97 28.76
N THR A 18 -35.53 4.19 27.71
CA THR A 18 -36.40 3.17 27.11
C THR A 18 -35.62 1.95 26.61
N LEU A 19 -34.56 2.15 25.81
CA LEU A 19 -33.71 1.07 25.32
C LEU A 19 -32.97 0.36 26.45
N SER A 20 -32.53 1.09 27.48
CA SER A 20 -31.90 0.53 28.68
C SER A 20 -32.87 -0.36 29.47
N ARG A 21 -34.14 0.06 29.64
CA ARG A 21 -35.17 -0.78 30.26
C ARG A 21 -35.40 -2.06 29.45
N ALA A 22 -35.49 -1.96 28.12
CA ALA A 22 -35.63 -3.12 27.26
C ALA A 22 -34.42 -4.06 27.35
N ALA A 23 -33.18 -3.53 27.36
CA ALA A 23 -31.96 -4.33 27.48
C ALA A 23 -31.85 -5.08 28.83
N ASN A 24 -32.45 -4.53 29.88
CA ASN A 24 -32.50 -5.13 31.22
C ASN A 24 -33.65 -6.14 31.40
N ASP A 25 -34.55 -6.29 30.42
CA ASP A 25 -35.54 -7.36 30.45
C ASP A 25 -34.84 -8.73 30.47
N PRO A 26 -35.21 -9.67 31.35
CA PRO A 26 -34.51 -10.95 31.48
C PRO A 26 -34.50 -11.81 30.21
N ILE A 27 -35.53 -11.71 29.36
CA ILE A 27 -35.60 -12.46 28.10
C ILE A 27 -34.67 -11.81 27.08
N VAL A 28 -34.79 -10.50 26.89
CA VAL A 28 -33.94 -9.71 25.97
C VAL A 28 -32.47 -9.88 26.32
N SER A 29 -32.10 -9.71 27.59
CA SER A 29 -30.74 -9.85 28.07
C SER A 29 -30.18 -11.26 27.80
N ARG A 30 -30.99 -12.30 28.00
CA ARG A 30 -30.60 -13.68 27.74
C ARG A 30 -30.37 -13.96 26.25
N GLU A 31 -31.25 -13.47 25.38
CA GLU A 31 -31.09 -13.65 23.93
C GLU A 31 -29.89 -12.85 23.40
N ALA A 32 -29.71 -11.61 23.85
CA ALA A 32 -28.56 -10.77 23.49
C ALA A 32 -27.24 -11.39 23.97
N LYS A 33 -27.22 -11.98 25.18
CA LYS A 33 -26.05 -12.71 25.68
C LYS A 33 -25.75 -13.94 24.85
N TYR A 34 -26.76 -14.77 24.53
CA TYR A 34 -26.56 -15.95 23.70
C TYR A 34 -26.01 -15.58 22.33
N TYR A 35 -26.55 -14.52 21.73
CA TYR A 35 -26.08 -14.01 20.45
C TYR A 35 -24.61 -13.60 20.49
N ARG A 36 -24.22 -12.72 21.44
CA ARG A 36 -22.84 -12.26 21.63
C ARG A 36 -21.85 -13.42 21.85
N ASP A 37 -22.23 -14.40 22.68
CA ASP A 37 -21.35 -15.52 23.04
C ASP A 37 -21.15 -16.53 21.87
N LYS A 38 -22.02 -16.54 20.86
CA LYS A 38 -22.06 -17.59 19.83
C LYS A 38 -21.78 -17.11 18.42
N ILE A 39 -22.17 -15.87 18.06
CA ILE A 39 -22.04 -15.39 16.68
C ILE A 39 -20.59 -15.43 16.18
N GLY A 40 -19.61 -15.12 17.03
CA GLY A 40 -18.18 -15.15 16.67
C GLY A 40 -17.62 -16.55 16.36
N SER A 41 -18.37 -17.62 16.64
CA SER A 41 -18.01 -19.00 16.27
C SER A 41 -18.64 -19.47 14.95
N ILE A 42 -19.55 -18.68 14.38
CA ILE A 42 -20.21 -18.98 13.11
C ILE A 42 -19.34 -18.48 11.96
N THR A 43 -19.09 -19.37 11.01
CA THR A 43 -18.18 -19.15 9.87
C THR A 43 -18.85 -19.34 8.52
N SER A 44 -20.10 -19.84 8.49
CA SER A 44 -20.82 -20.15 7.25
C SER A 44 -22.32 -19.87 7.34
N VAL A 45 -22.96 -19.66 6.18
CA VAL A 45 -24.42 -19.49 6.07
C VAL A 45 -25.14 -20.72 6.62
N ASP A 46 -24.56 -21.91 6.43
CA ASP A 46 -25.12 -23.16 6.93
C ASP A 46 -25.18 -23.19 8.46
N GLU A 47 -24.10 -22.81 9.14
CA GLU A 47 -24.04 -22.70 10.59
C GLU A 47 -25.01 -21.63 11.12
N PHE A 48 -25.08 -20.48 10.44
CA PHE A 48 -26.01 -19.39 10.79
C PHE A 48 -27.47 -19.82 10.71
N LEU A 49 -27.87 -20.49 9.63
CA LEU A 49 -29.25 -20.96 9.43
C LEU A 49 -29.60 -22.17 10.30
N ALA A 50 -28.60 -22.91 10.79
CA ALA A 50 -28.78 -24.08 11.65
C ALA A 50 -28.98 -23.72 13.13
N ASP A 51 -28.41 -22.62 13.63
CA ASP A 51 -28.71 -22.12 14.97
C ASP A 51 -29.98 -21.25 14.96
N ASP A 52 -31.12 -21.88 15.28
CA ASP A 52 -32.42 -21.21 15.29
C ASP A 52 -32.48 -19.99 16.22
N ARG A 53 -31.70 -19.93 17.31
CA ARG A 53 -31.71 -18.79 18.22
C ARG A 53 -30.94 -17.61 17.65
N ILE A 54 -29.78 -17.85 17.04
CA ILE A 54 -29.02 -16.81 16.35
C ILE A 54 -29.79 -16.28 15.15
N TYR A 55 -30.32 -17.19 14.33
CA TYR A 55 -31.11 -16.83 13.17
C TYR A 55 -32.36 -16.02 13.56
N ALA A 56 -33.13 -16.48 14.57
CA ALA A 56 -34.30 -15.73 15.03
C ALA A 56 -33.94 -14.35 15.60
N TYR A 57 -32.83 -14.24 16.34
CA TYR A 57 -32.34 -12.97 16.85
C TYR A 57 -32.02 -11.98 15.73
N ALA A 58 -31.28 -12.44 14.72
CA ALA A 58 -30.93 -11.65 13.54
C ALA A 58 -32.17 -11.21 12.75
N MET A 59 -33.08 -12.15 12.46
CA MET A 59 -34.32 -11.86 11.73
C MET A 59 -35.18 -10.85 12.49
N LYS A 60 -35.28 -10.97 13.82
CA LYS A 60 -35.97 -9.98 14.67
C LYS A 60 -35.30 -8.62 14.58
N ALA A 61 -33.98 -8.55 14.75
CA ALA A 61 -33.24 -7.30 14.71
C ALA A 61 -33.53 -6.53 13.41
N HIS A 62 -33.50 -7.20 12.28
CA HIS A 62 -33.77 -6.57 10.98
C HIS A 62 -35.27 -6.42 10.65
N GLY A 63 -36.18 -6.70 11.59
CA GLY A 63 -37.64 -6.56 11.39
C GLY A 63 -38.25 -7.60 10.43
N LEU A 64 -37.57 -8.72 10.19
CA LEU A 64 -37.93 -9.77 9.24
C LEU A 64 -38.47 -11.03 9.94
N GLU A 65 -38.98 -10.89 11.17
CA GLU A 65 -39.47 -12.01 12.00
C GLU A 65 -40.53 -12.86 11.29
N ASP A 66 -41.47 -12.21 10.58
CA ASP A 66 -42.52 -12.88 9.81
C ASP A 66 -41.98 -13.66 8.60
N MET A 67 -40.76 -13.34 8.15
CA MET A 67 -40.07 -13.99 7.02
C MET A 67 -39.03 -15.01 7.48
N ALA A 68 -38.88 -15.23 8.80
CA ALA A 68 -37.93 -16.18 9.35
C ALA A 68 -38.15 -17.62 8.84
N TYR A 69 -39.39 -18.00 8.49
CA TYR A 69 -39.67 -19.32 7.91
C TYR A 69 -39.01 -19.54 6.54
N ALA A 70 -38.71 -18.47 5.79
CA ALA A 70 -38.22 -18.52 4.41
C ALA A 70 -36.70 -18.71 4.34
N LYS A 71 -36.13 -19.68 5.07
CA LYS A 71 -34.67 -19.90 5.18
C LYS A 71 -33.94 -19.98 3.82
N ALA A 72 -34.57 -20.56 2.79
CA ALA A 72 -33.98 -20.63 1.45
C ALA A 72 -33.91 -19.27 0.72
N PHE A 73 -34.87 -18.38 0.99
CA PHE A 73 -34.84 -17.00 0.49
C PHE A 73 -33.77 -16.20 1.24
N ILE A 74 -33.72 -16.31 2.56
CA ILE A 74 -32.71 -15.63 3.39
C ILE A 74 -31.30 -16.10 3.06
N ARG A 75 -31.11 -17.39 2.78
CA ARG A 75 -29.85 -17.91 2.24
C ARG A 75 -29.38 -17.10 1.02
N LYS A 76 -30.24 -16.92 0.02
CA LYS A 76 -29.89 -16.15 -1.18
C LYS A 76 -29.57 -14.68 -0.89
N VAL A 77 -30.25 -14.09 0.11
CA VAL A 77 -29.95 -12.73 0.58
C VAL A 77 -28.55 -12.68 1.18
N LEU A 78 -28.21 -13.59 2.09
CA LEU A 78 -26.92 -13.65 2.78
C LEU A 78 -25.75 -14.06 1.86
N GLU A 79 -26.04 -14.82 0.79
CA GLU A 79 -25.06 -15.21 -0.23
C GLU A 79 -24.87 -14.13 -1.32
N SER A 80 -25.59 -13.00 -1.26
CA SER A 80 -25.49 -11.94 -2.27
C SER A 80 -24.21 -11.12 -2.13
N ASP A 81 -23.51 -10.91 -3.23
CA ASP A 81 -22.42 -9.92 -3.31
C ASP A 81 -23.00 -8.51 -3.41
N LEU A 82 -22.83 -7.71 -2.35
CA LEU A 82 -23.37 -6.35 -2.32
C LEU A 82 -22.59 -5.36 -3.21
N THR A 83 -21.40 -5.75 -3.70
CA THR A 83 -20.64 -4.96 -4.68
C THR A 83 -21.22 -5.07 -6.10
N ASP A 84 -21.92 -6.16 -6.40
CA ASP A 84 -22.63 -6.37 -7.65
C ASP A 84 -24.03 -5.74 -7.58
N THR A 85 -24.26 -4.67 -8.35
CA THR A 85 -25.55 -3.95 -8.41
C THR A 85 -26.70 -4.83 -8.92
N SER A 86 -26.41 -5.96 -9.56
CA SER A 86 -27.38 -6.94 -10.04
C SER A 86 -27.60 -8.13 -9.10
N SER A 87 -26.93 -8.16 -7.95
CA SER A 87 -27.06 -9.25 -6.98
C SER A 87 -28.47 -9.33 -6.39
N PHE A 88 -28.84 -10.51 -5.91
CA PHE A 88 -30.20 -10.79 -5.47
C PHE A 88 -30.67 -9.81 -4.39
N ALA A 89 -29.87 -9.55 -3.35
CA ALA A 89 -30.20 -8.59 -2.30
C ALA A 89 -30.33 -7.13 -2.82
N ASN A 90 -29.50 -6.72 -3.80
CA ASN A 90 -29.57 -5.37 -4.39
C ASN A 90 -30.81 -5.15 -5.27
N LEU A 91 -31.42 -6.22 -5.79
CA LEU A 91 -32.64 -6.16 -6.60
C LEU A 91 -33.95 -6.19 -5.78
N LEU A 92 -33.88 -6.41 -4.47
CA LEU A 92 -35.06 -6.42 -3.61
C LEU A 92 -35.51 -5.00 -3.26
N SER A 93 -36.82 -4.75 -3.38
CA SER A 93 -37.41 -3.46 -3.00
C SER A 93 -37.50 -3.23 -1.49
N ASP A 94 -37.49 -4.30 -0.69
CA ASP A 94 -37.49 -4.19 0.76
C ASP A 94 -36.05 -4.07 1.28
N VAL A 95 -35.69 -2.86 1.72
CA VAL A 95 -34.35 -2.49 2.16
C VAL A 95 -33.84 -3.34 3.32
N ARG A 96 -34.73 -3.94 4.12
CA ARG A 96 -34.35 -4.73 5.30
C ARG A 96 -33.50 -5.93 4.93
N TYR A 97 -33.74 -6.57 3.77
CA TYR A 97 -32.90 -7.67 3.29
C TYR A 97 -31.49 -7.21 2.93
N LYS A 98 -31.35 -6.03 2.33
CA LYS A 98 -30.03 -5.44 2.06
C LYS A 98 -29.29 -5.10 3.35
N THR A 99 -29.99 -4.55 4.36
CA THR A 99 -29.39 -4.29 5.67
C THR A 99 -28.98 -5.58 6.39
N LEU A 100 -29.75 -6.65 6.24
CA LEU A 100 -29.41 -7.97 6.77
C LEU A 100 -28.13 -8.49 6.09
N ALA A 101 -28.09 -8.54 4.75
CA ALA A 101 -26.89 -8.96 4.02
C ALA A 101 -25.66 -8.11 4.37
N ALA A 102 -25.82 -6.79 4.58
CA ALA A 102 -24.71 -5.91 4.92
C ALA A 102 -24.21 -6.07 6.37
N ALA A 103 -24.96 -6.74 7.24
CA ALA A 103 -24.60 -6.98 8.63
C ALA A 103 -23.87 -8.32 8.86
N TYR A 104 -23.89 -9.22 7.86
CA TYR A 104 -23.24 -10.53 7.91
C TYR A 104 -22.45 -10.81 6.63
N ASP A 105 -21.14 -10.97 6.76
CA ASP A 105 -20.23 -11.28 5.68
C ASP A 105 -19.84 -12.76 5.73
N PHE A 106 -20.47 -13.56 4.87
CA PHE A 106 -20.16 -14.98 4.71
C PHE A 106 -19.10 -15.26 3.63
N GLY A 107 -18.32 -14.25 3.24
CA GLY A 107 -17.14 -14.44 2.38
C GLY A 107 -17.46 -14.57 0.89
N GLY A 108 -18.50 -13.90 0.39
CA GLY A 108 -18.64 -13.65 -1.05
C GLY A 108 -17.51 -12.75 -1.58
N THR A 109 -17.02 -11.83 -0.74
CA THR A 109 -15.85 -10.97 -0.95
C THR A 109 -14.63 -11.58 -0.24
N VAL A 110 -14.10 -12.64 -0.83
CA VAL A 110 -12.79 -13.20 -0.43
C VAL A 110 -11.70 -12.21 -0.83
N THR A 111 -11.23 -11.35 0.08
CA THR A 111 -9.79 -11.04 0.05
C THR A 111 -9.12 -12.24 0.68
N GLY A 112 -8.84 -13.23 -0.17
CA GLY A 112 -8.20 -14.47 0.23
C GLY A 112 -6.92 -14.17 0.99
N GLU A 113 -6.49 -15.10 1.81
CA GLU A 113 -5.15 -15.11 2.38
C GLU A 113 -4.14 -14.81 1.24
N ILE A 114 -3.64 -13.56 1.18
CA ILE A 114 -2.70 -13.08 0.16
C ILE A 114 -1.41 -12.68 0.85
N VAL A 115 -0.28 -13.13 0.30
CA VAL A 115 1.05 -12.90 0.88
C VAL A 115 1.40 -11.41 1.00
N GLN A 116 0.87 -10.58 0.10
CA GLN A 116 0.95 -9.11 0.13
C GLN A 116 -0.31 -8.50 -0.50
N THR A 117 -0.70 -7.33 -0.03
CA THR A 117 -1.66 -6.43 -0.70
C THR A 117 -0.98 -5.67 -1.83
N THR A 118 -1.78 -5.02 -2.69
CA THR A 118 -1.25 -4.10 -3.71
C THR A 118 -0.44 -2.96 -3.08
N SER A 119 -0.90 -2.38 -1.96
CA SER A 119 -0.15 -1.35 -1.23
C SER A 119 1.20 -1.88 -0.77
N GLN A 120 1.23 -3.03 -0.07
CA GLN A 120 2.47 -3.63 0.40
C GLN A 120 3.47 -3.91 -0.74
N ILE A 121 2.98 -4.28 -1.93
CA ILE A 121 3.83 -4.47 -3.12
C ILE A 121 4.39 -3.12 -3.59
N ASP A 122 3.55 -2.10 -3.74
CA ASP A 122 3.98 -0.80 -4.26
C ASP A 122 4.87 -0.05 -3.25
N ASP A 123 4.61 -0.16 -1.94
CA ASP A 123 5.44 0.39 -0.86
C ASP A 123 6.84 -0.27 -0.84
N LEU A 124 6.90 -1.59 -1.02
CA LEU A 124 8.18 -2.30 -1.12
C LEU A 124 8.98 -1.87 -2.36
N ILE A 125 8.30 -1.68 -3.49
CA ILE A 125 8.93 -1.19 -4.73
C ILE A 125 9.42 0.26 -4.56
N GLY A 126 8.61 1.13 -3.97
CA GLY A 126 9.02 2.49 -3.65
C GLY A 126 10.24 2.53 -2.72
N THR A 127 10.30 1.63 -1.74
CA THR A 127 11.47 1.48 -0.85
C THR A 127 12.70 1.00 -1.62
N TYR A 128 12.53 0.07 -2.57
CA TYR A 128 13.59 -0.39 -3.48
C TYR A 128 14.15 0.76 -4.34
N GLU A 129 13.27 1.54 -4.96
CA GLU A 129 13.63 2.70 -5.77
C GLU A 129 14.31 3.78 -4.93
N GLN A 130 13.78 4.07 -3.74
CA GLN A 130 14.37 5.05 -2.83
C GLN A 130 15.76 4.65 -2.36
N THR A 131 16.01 3.35 -2.14
CA THR A 131 17.34 2.83 -1.79
C THR A 131 18.34 3.09 -2.90
N ILE A 132 17.92 2.96 -4.17
CA ILE A 132 18.75 3.30 -5.33
C ILE A 132 19.10 4.79 -5.35
N GLU A 133 18.11 5.67 -5.15
CA GLU A 133 18.33 7.12 -5.13
C GLU A 133 19.26 7.56 -4.00
N ASN A 134 19.11 6.93 -2.83
CA ASN A 134 19.90 7.25 -1.64
C ASN A 134 21.38 6.88 -1.77
N ASN A 135 21.74 5.96 -2.68
CA ASN A 135 23.13 5.54 -2.86
C ASN A 135 24.07 6.71 -3.17
N ASP A 136 23.64 7.69 -3.95
CA ASP A 136 24.48 8.86 -4.27
C ASP A 136 24.74 9.75 -3.04
N ALA A 137 23.75 9.90 -2.16
CA ALA A 137 23.90 10.64 -0.91
C ALA A 137 24.85 9.92 0.06
N VAL A 138 24.71 8.60 0.20
CA VAL A 138 25.61 7.76 1.01
C VAL A 138 27.03 7.85 0.50
N LEU A 139 27.24 7.74 -0.82
CA LEU A 139 28.55 7.89 -1.45
C LEU A 139 29.23 9.21 -1.14
N LYS A 140 28.50 10.32 -1.26
CA LYS A 140 29.00 11.66 -0.91
C LYS A 140 29.36 11.73 0.57
N GLN A 141 28.52 11.17 1.44
CA GLN A 141 28.78 11.16 2.88
C GLN A 141 30.06 10.39 3.24
N GLU A 142 30.22 9.17 2.70
CA GLU A 142 31.41 8.35 2.94
C GLU A 142 32.68 9.01 2.38
N THR A 143 32.59 9.59 1.18
CA THR A 143 33.72 10.29 0.54
C THR A 143 34.14 11.54 1.33
N ASN A 144 33.16 12.31 1.83
CA ASN A 144 33.43 13.46 2.69
C ASN A 144 34.07 13.04 4.01
N TYR A 145 33.60 11.95 4.61
CA TYR A 145 34.18 11.41 5.83
C TYR A 145 35.63 10.99 5.63
N PHE A 146 35.90 10.18 4.60
CA PHE A 146 37.25 9.72 4.28
C PHE A 146 38.19 10.90 4.02
N THR A 147 37.80 11.84 3.16
CA THR A 147 38.61 13.03 2.83
C THR A 147 38.93 13.86 4.08
N ALA A 148 37.98 14.02 5.00
CA ALA A 148 38.17 14.77 6.23
C ALA A 148 39.14 14.09 7.20
N VAL A 149 39.13 12.75 7.29
CA VAL A 149 39.92 12.02 8.28
C VAL A 149 41.28 11.57 7.75
N ALA A 150 41.41 11.30 6.45
CA ALA A 150 42.64 10.78 5.86
C ALA A 150 43.85 11.71 6.05
N GLY A 151 43.64 13.02 6.00
CA GLY A 151 44.69 14.02 6.25
C GLY A 151 45.23 14.03 7.70
N SER A 152 44.56 13.35 8.63
CA SER A 152 45.00 13.25 10.03
C SER A 152 45.93 12.07 10.30
N PHE A 153 46.14 11.18 9.33
CA PHE A 153 46.96 9.98 9.52
C PHE A 153 48.44 10.34 9.59
N THR A 154 49.12 9.81 10.60
CA THR A 154 50.56 10.02 10.84
C THR A 154 51.37 8.74 10.75
N GLN A 155 50.69 7.60 10.83
CA GLN A 155 51.24 6.26 10.64
C GLN A 155 50.21 5.39 9.93
N VAL A 156 50.66 4.35 9.23
CA VAL A 156 49.79 3.44 8.49
C VAL A 156 48.71 2.80 9.37
N ASP A 157 49.02 2.55 10.64
CA ASP A 157 48.09 1.96 11.62
C ASP A 157 46.91 2.86 11.98
N ASP A 158 46.96 4.16 11.70
CA ASP A 158 45.84 5.06 11.92
C ASP A 158 44.67 4.73 10.98
N LEU A 159 44.96 4.29 9.74
CA LEU A 159 43.94 3.80 8.80
C LEU A 159 43.25 2.55 9.35
N PHE A 160 44.01 1.54 9.77
CA PHE A 160 43.44 0.28 10.26
C PHE A 160 42.60 0.45 11.54
N ARG A 161 42.93 1.43 12.40
CA ARG A 161 42.16 1.75 13.62
C ARG A 161 40.85 2.48 13.33
N ASN A 162 40.80 3.26 12.25
CA ASN A 162 39.58 3.91 11.81
C ASN A 162 38.82 2.97 10.86
N THR A 163 37.94 2.13 11.41
CA THR A 163 37.23 1.11 10.63
C THR A 163 36.46 1.71 9.45
N ARG A 164 35.82 2.87 9.60
CA ARG A 164 35.08 3.52 8.51
C ARG A 164 36.01 3.97 7.36
N ALA A 165 37.16 4.56 7.67
CA ALA A 165 38.15 4.93 6.66
C ALA A 165 38.85 3.72 6.03
N ARG A 166 39.14 2.69 6.85
CA ARG A 166 39.68 1.40 6.39
C ARG A 166 38.71 0.75 5.40
N ASP A 167 37.44 0.63 5.76
CA ASP A 167 36.43 -0.04 4.96
C ASP A 167 36.15 0.73 3.66
N TYR A 168 36.20 2.08 3.71
CA TYR A 168 36.21 2.91 2.51
C TYR A 168 37.36 2.52 1.57
N VAL A 169 38.62 2.55 2.04
CA VAL A 169 39.79 2.17 1.23
C VAL A 169 39.72 0.73 0.76
N PHE A 170 39.28 -0.18 1.62
CA PHE A 170 39.22 -1.60 1.30
C PHE A 170 38.20 -1.89 0.21
N SER A 171 36.99 -1.33 0.31
CA SER A 171 35.97 -1.44 -0.73
C SER A 171 36.44 -0.85 -2.06
N THR A 172 37.16 0.29 -2.05
CA THR A 172 37.78 0.88 -3.25
C THR A 172 38.70 -0.08 -3.99
N PHE A 173 39.46 -0.90 -3.27
CA PHE A 173 40.50 -1.78 -3.84
C PHE A 173 40.12 -3.27 -3.80
N GLY A 174 38.84 -3.60 -3.58
CA GLY A 174 38.35 -4.99 -3.59
C GLY A 174 38.93 -5.86 -2.46
N ILE A 175 39.19 -5.27 -1.30
CA ILE A 175 39.66 -5.95 -0.10
C ILE A 175 38.45 -6.21 0.81
N ASP A 176 38.28 -7.45 1.26
CA ASP A 176 37.25 -7.81 2.23
C ASP A 176 37.70 -7.45 3.66
N PRO A 177 37.01 -6.52 4.36
CA PRO A 177 37.38 -6.10 5.70
C PRO A 177 37.24 -7.17 6.78
N GLU A 178 36.52 -8.26 6.51
CA GLU A 178 36.33 -9.37 7.45
C GLU A 178 37.43 -10.42 7.35
N THR A 179 38.06 -10.56 6.17
CA THR A 179 38.96 -11.69 5.86
C THR A 179 40.37 -11.29 5.42
N PHE A 180 40.70 -9.99 5.38
CA PHE A 180 42.02 -9.52 4.94
C PHE A 180 43.19 -9.98 5.83
N ASP A 181 44.35 -10.16 5.21
CA ASP A 181 45.62 -10.40 5.90
C ASP A 181 46.30 -9.06 6.23
N TYR A 182 46.40 -8.75 7.52
CA TYR A 182 46.92 -7.45 7.99
C TYR A 182 48.35 -7.19 7.52
N ASP A 183 49.25 -8.17 7.65
CA ASP A 183 50.67 -8.00 7.31
C ASP A 183 50.87 -7.76 5.80
N THR A 184 50.11 -8.48 4.97
CA THR A 184 50.11 -8.29 3.51
C THR A 184 49.63 -6.90 3.13
N ILE A 185 48.44 -6.49 3.61
CA ILE A 185 47.87 -5.19 3.23
C ILE A 185 48.72 -4.04 3.78
N ARG A 186 49.27 -4.18 5.00
CA ARG A 186 50.21 -3.20 5.54
C ARG A 186 51.45 -3.07 4.66
N SER A 187 52.04 -4.19 4.23
CA SER A 187 53.21 -4.20 3.35
C SER A 187 52.94 -3.57 1.98
N VAL A 188 51.73 -3.77 1.45
CA VAL A 188 51.26 -3.10 0.22
C VAL A 188 51.17 -1.59 0.43
N ILE A 189 50.47 -1.11 1.47
CA ILE A 189 50.26 0.33 1.70
C ILE A 189 51.59 1.07 1.96
N THR A 190 52.58 0.42 2.59
CA THR A 190 53.90 1.01 2.84
C THR A 190 54.90 0.80 1.70
N SER A 191 54.46 0.29 0.54
CA SER A 191 55.33 0.07 -0.61
C SER A 191 55.47 1.32 -1.48
N ASN A 192 56.71 1.69 -1.78
CA ASN A 192 56.98 2.67 -2.84
C ASN A 192 57.02 1.98 -4.20
N VAL A 193 56.06 2.30 -5.08
CA VAL A 193 55.97 1.73 -6.43
C VAL A 193 57.19 2.03 -7.32
N ALA A 194 57.96 3.09 -7.02
CA ALA A 194 59.19 3.42 -7.74
C ALA A 194 60.43 2.69 -7.20
N ASP A 195 60.33 2.05 -6.02
CA ASP A 195 61.42 1.29 -5.42
C ASP A 195 61.34 -0.18 -5.88
N PRO A 196 62.34 -0.71 -6.63
CA PRO A 196 62.35 -2.10 -7.07
C PRO A 196 62.31 -3.12 -5.93
N ASP A 197 62.77 -2.75 -4.73
CA ASP A 197 62.83 -3.63 -3.56
C ASP A 197 61.56 -3.59 -2.70
N SER A 198 60.57 -2.76 -3.05
CA SER A 198 59.29 -2.69 -2.33
C SER A 198 58.49 -3.99 -2.46
N TYR A 199 57.56 -4.26 -1.52
CA TYR A 199 56.80 -5.51 -1.51
C TYR A 199 56.02 -5.73 -2.82
N VAL A 200 55.37 -4.69 -3.35
CA VAL A 200 54.63 -4.80 -4.62
C VAL A 200 55.54 -5.15 -5.79
N ASN A 201 56.77 -4.62 -5.85
CA ASN A 201 57.72 -4.92 -6.94
C ASN A 201 58.48 -6.23 -6.74
N ALA A 202 58.91 -6.54 -5.52
CA ALA A 202 59.73 -7.72 -5.23
C ALA A 202 58.89 -9.01 -5.08
N VAL A 203 57.63 -8.92 -4.66
CA VAL A 203 56.75 -10.07 -4.39
C VAL A 203 55.61 -10.18 -5.41
N LEU A 204 54.87 -9.10 -5.65
CA LEU A 204 53.68 -9.16 -6.51
C LEU A 204 54.01 -9.10 -8.01
N ALA A 205 54.91 -8.22 -8.45
CA ALA A 205 55.23 -8.09 -9.88
C ALA A 205 55.69 -9.41 -10.54
N PRO A 206 56.54 -10.25 -9.91
CA PRO A 206 56.87 -11.56 -10.46
C PRO A 206 55.66 -12.48 -10.61
N GLN A 207 54.75 -12.48 -9.63
CA GLN A 207 53.52 -13.29 -9.67
C GLN A 207 52.57 -12.83 -10.80
N VAL A 208 52.44 -11.52 -10.98
CA VAL A 208 51.65 -10.94 -12.09
C VAL A 208 52.20 -11.39 -13.43
N ASN A 209 53.52 -11.35 -13.63
CA ASN A 209 54.14 -11.82 -14.87
C ASN A 209 53.89 -13.32 -15.12
N ASP A 210 53.95 -14.14 -14.08
CA ASP A 210 53.62 -15.57 -14.18
C ASP A 210 52.15 -15.78 -14.57
N TRP A 211 51.21 -15.04 -13.98
CA TRP A 211 49.79 -15.12 -14.32
C TRP A 211 49.48 -14.62 -15.72
N LEU A 212 50.11 -13.52 -16.17
CA LEU A 212 49.96 -13.02 -17.54
C LEU A 212 50.48 -14.04 -18.55
N THR A 213 51.62 -14.68 -18.27
CA THR A 213 52.15 -15.78 -19.10
C THR A 213 51.17 -16.96 -19.16
N LEU A 214 50.55 -17.32 -18.04
CA LEU A 214 49.53 -18.37 -17.98
C LEU A 214 48.27 -17.98 -18.75
N ILE A 215 47.84 -16.72 -18.69
CA ILE A 215 46.70 -16.20 -19.44
C ILE A 215 46.99 -16.28 -20.95
N ASP A 216 48.17 -15.88 -21.40
CA ASP A 216 48.56 -15.94 -22.81
C ASP A 216 48.57 -17.39 -23.33
N ASP A 217 49.13 -18.32 -22.55
CA ASP A 217 49.12 -19.75 -22.90
C ASP A 217 47.70 -20.32 -22.94
N LEU A 218 46.85 -19.99 -21.97
CA LEU A 218 45.46 -20.43 -21.93
C LEU A 218 44.64 -19.84 -23.10
N ASN A 219 44.86 -18.59 -23.48
CA ASN A 219 44.22 -17.98 -24.66
C ASN A 219 44.65 -18.69 -25.95
N ALA A 220 45.94 -19.03 -26.09
CA ALA A 220 46.43 -19.82 -27.22
C ALA A 220 45.81 -21.23 -27.25
N GLN A 221 45.62 -21.86 -26.08
CA GLN A 221 44.92 -23.14 -25.96
C GLN A 221 43.43 -23.02 -26.33
N LEU A 222 42.75 -21.96 -25.91
CA LEU A 222 41.33 -21.73 -26.21
C LEU A 222 41.06 -21.53 -27.70
N ALA A 223 42.01 -20.93 -28.42
CA ALA A 223 41.92 -20.72 -29.87
C ALA A 223 42.05 -22.02 -30.69
N ASN A 224 42.34 -23.16 -30.06
CA ASN A 224 42.47 -24.44 -30.75
C ASN A 224 41.08 -25.04 -31.10
N PRO A 225 40.73 -25.16 -32.40
CA PRO A 225 39.43 -25.68 -32.81
C PRO A 225 39.24 -27.18 -32.51
N ALA A 226 40.28 -27.88 -32.02
CA ALA A 226 40.22 -29.29 -31.64
C ALA A 226 39.79 -29.52 -30.17
N ASN A 227 39.54 -28.47 -29.39
CA ASN A 227 39.12 -28.59 -28.00
C ASN A 227 37.70 -29.17 -27.88
N THR A 228 37.46 -29.92 -26.80
CA THR A 228 36.11 -30.32 -26.40
C THR A 228 35.45 -29.23 -25.56
N PRO A 229 34.10 -29.16 -25.50
CA PRO A 229 33.40 -28.15 -24.69
C PRO A 229 33.81 -28.13 -23.21
N ALA A 230 34.10 -29.29 -22.62
CA ALA A 230 34.56 -29.39 -21.24
C ALA A 230 36.00 -28.86 -21.04
N GLN A 231 36.85 -28.95 -22.07
CA GLN A 231 38.18 -28.34 -22.05
C GLN A 231 38.06 -26.82 -22.16
N ASP A 232 37.21 -26.32 -23.05
CA ASP A 232 36.97 -24.88 -23.20
C ASP A 232 36.38 -24.27 -21.93
N GLU A 233 35.43 -24.94 -21.28
CA GLU A 233 34.87 -24.51 -20.00
C GLU A 233 35.95 -24.44 -18.90
N LYS A 234 36.81 -25.46 -18.81
CA LYS A 234 37.92 -25.48 -17.85
C LYS A 234 38.94 -24.36 -18.13
N ILE A 235 39.31 -24.16 -19.39
CA ILE A 235 40.24 -23.10 -19.80
C ILE A 235 39.65 -21.73 -19.47
N THR A 236 38.36 -21.52 -19.77
CA THR A 236 37.63 -20.29 -19.45
C THR A 236 37.57 -20.02 -17.94
N TYR A 237 37.34 -21.06 -17.14
CA TYR A 237 37.39 -20.95 -15.68
C TYR A 237 38.77 -20.51 -15.18
N LEU A 238 39.84 -21.15 -15.67
CA LEU A 238 41.21 -20.80 -15.27
C LEU A 238 41.62 -19.40 -15.71
N LEU A 239 41.26 -19.00 -16.93
CA LEU A 239 41.42 -17.63 -17.42
C LEU A 239 40.75 -16.65 -16.46
N THR A 240 39.50 -16.91 -16.07
CA THR A 240 38.77 -16.08 -15.11
C THR A 240 39.50 -15.98 -13.76
N GLN A 241 40.04 -17.10 -13.24
CA GLN A 241 40.76 -17.08 -11.96
C GLN A 241 42.08 -16.28 -12.03
N TYR A 242 42.89 -16.49 -13.07
CA TYR A 242 44.15 -15.76 -13.22
C TYR A 242 43.93 -14.29 -13.54
N SER A 243 42.94 -13.95 -14.36
CA SER A 243 42.56 -12.55 -14.61
C SER A 243 42.14 -11.84 -13.32
N LYS A 244 41.35 -12.50 -12.45
CA LYS A 244 41.02 -11.98 -11.11
C LYS A 244 42.24 -11.79 -10.22
N ALA A 245 43.22 -12.69 -10.30
CA ALA A 245 44.46 -12.58 -9.53
C ALA A 245 45.30 -11.38 -9.99
N VAL A 246 45.40 -11.15 -11.31
CA VAL A 246 46.05 -9.97 -11.90
C VAL A 246 45.34 -8.69 -11.48
N GLU A 247 44.01 -8.63 -11.63
CA GLU A 247 43.20 -7.46 -11.21
C GLU A 247 43.38 -7.14 -9.73
N LYS A 248 43.38 -8.16 -8.87
CA LYS A 248 43.64 -7.99 -7.44
C LYS A 248 45.04 -7.43 -7.17
N ALA A 249 46.05 -7.88 -7.90
CA ALA A 249 47.40 -7.33 -7.77
C ALA A 249 47.49 -5.89 -8.27
N ASP A 250 46.83 -5.55 -9.39
CA ASP A 250 46.74 -4.17 -9.88
C ASP A 250 46.09 -3.24 -8.85
N ASN A 251 45.04 -3.71 -8.17
CA ASN A 251 44.44 -2.98 -7.04
C ASN A 251 45.44 -2.75 -5.90
N TYR A 252 46.34 -3.70 -5.63
CA TYR A 252 47.40 -3.53 -4.65
C TYR A 252 48.46 -2.53 -5.10
N PHE A 253 48.84 -2.51 -6.38
CA PHE A 253 49.71 -1.46 -6.91
C PHE A 253 49.07 -0.07 -6.78
N ASN A 254 47.79 0.05 -7.10
CA ASN A 254 47.05 1.31 -6.96
C ASN A 254 46.89 1.73 -5.49
N LEU A 255 46.66 0.78 -4.58
CA LEU A 255 46.63 1.04 -3.14
C LEU A 255 48.00 1.52 -2.64
N ALA A 256 49.10 0.88 -3.05
CA ALA A 256 50.46 1.31 -2.71
C ALA A 256 50.75 2.72 -3.23
N ALA A 257 50.34 3.03 -4.47
CA ALA A 257 50.51 4.35 -5.06
C ALA A 257 49.66 5.44 -4.37
N SER A 258 48.65 5.06 -3.58
CA SER A 258 47.70 5.98 -2.96
C SER A 258 48.21 6.64 -1.67
N PHE A 259 49.26 6.13 -1.04
CA PHE A 259 49.75 6.63 0.25
C PHE A 259 51.26 6.95 0.21
N ASN A 260 51.68 7.87 1.08
CA ASN A 260 53.08 8.33 1.19
C ASN A 260 53.79 7.79 2.44
N PHE A 261 53.34 6.67 3.01
CA PHE A 261 53.98 6.08 4.19
C PHE A 261 55.35 5.46 3.85
N ASN A 262 56.29 5.60 4.78
CA ASN A 262 57.57 4.91 4.73
C ASN A 262 57.40 3.40 4.93
N ALA A 263 58.43 2.61 4.59
CA ALA A 263 58.43 1.15 4.76
C ALA A 263 58.18 0.71 6.23
N ASP A 264 58.59 1.51 7.21
CA ASP A 264 58.31 1.25 8.64
C ASP A 264 56.89 1.65 9.05
N GLY A 265 56.11 2.25 8.15
CA GLY A 265 54.74 2.73 8.35
C GLY A 265 54.64 4.14 8.92
N SER A 266 55.76 4.84 9.16
CA SER A 266 55.77 6.24 9.57
C SER A 266 55.54 7.19 8.40
N LEU A 267 55.30 8.47 8.69
CA LEU A 267 55.22 9.55 7.72
C LEU A 267 56.32 10.59 7.98
N ASP A 268 57.01 11.01 6.93
CA ASP A 268 58.05 12.04 7.03
C ASP A 268 57.48 13.39 7.47
N ALA A 269 58.27 14.16 8.22
CA ALA A 269 57.82 15.45 8.74
C ALA A 269 57.47 16.43 7.62
N GLY A 270 56.21 16.89 7.60
CA GLY A 270 55.70 17.82 6.59
C GLY A 270 55.24 17.17 5.29
N VAL A 271 55.28 15.84 5.19
CA VAL A 271 54.65 15.06 4.11
C VAL A 271 53.22 14.73 4.54
N GLU A 272 52.27 14.90 3.63
CA GLU A 272 50.88 14.47 3.85
C GLU A 272 50.73 12.98 3.53
N PRO A 273 49.85 12.25 4.25
CA PRO A 273 49.67 10.81 4.02
C PRO A 273 49.20 10.52 2.59
N MET A 274 48.50 11.47 1.97
CA MET A 274 48.09 11.46 0.57
C MET A 274 48.18 12.88 0.01
N ASN A 275 48.68 13.03 -1.22
CA ASN A 275 48.60 14.29 -1.94
C ASN A 275 47.25 14.42 -2.70
N ALA A 276 46.99 15.57 -3.32
CA ALA A 276 45.74 15.82 -4.02
C ALA A 276 45.43 14.84 -5.15
N ALA A 277 46.44 14.36 -5.89
CA ALA A 277 46.26 13.40 -6.98
C ALA A 277 45.94 12.00 -6.45
N GLN A 278 46.61 11.58 -5.36
CA GLN A 278 46.33 10.33 -4.67
C GLN A 278 44.93 10.34 -4.02
N MET A 279 44.54 11.45 -3.41
CA MET A 279 43.20 11.63 -2.86
C MET A 279 42.14 11.54 -3.96
N LYS A 280 42.37 12.20 -5.10
CA LYS A 280 41.50 12.11 -6.28
C LYS A 280 41.40 10.66 -6.77
N LEU A 281 42.53 9.94 -6.88
CA LEU A 281 42.55 8.52 -7.27
C LEU A 281 41.65 7.68 -6.36
N VAL A 282 41.87 7.71 -5.04
CA VAL A 282 41.09 6.87 -4.10
C VAL A 282 39.60 7.21 -4.12
N THR A 283 39.26 8.50 -4.14
CA THR A 283 37.87 8.95 -4.11
C THR A 283 37.14 8.69 -5.44
N GLU A 284 37.79 8.88 -6.59
CA GLU A 284 37.21 8.51 -7.89
C GLU A 284 37.05 7.00 -8.03
N THR A 285 38.07 6.22 -7.67
CA THR A 285 37.99 4.75 -7.72
C THR A 285 36.87 4.26 -6.80
N TYR A 286 36.71 4.84 -5.61
CA TYR A 286 35.61 4.47 -4.72
C TYR A 286 34.24 4.69 -5.37
N VAL A 287 34.02 5.87 -5.96
CA VAL A 287 32.74 6.21 -6.61
C VAL A 287 32.48 5.36 -7.86
N LEU A 288 33.52 5.04 -8.64
CA LEU A 288 33.39 4.28 -9.89
C LEU A 288 33.40 2.75 -9.68
N SER A 289 33.88 2.27 -8.53
CA SER A 289 33.86 0.83 -8.16
C SER A 289 32.49 0.35 -7.67
N GLN A 290 31.53 1.26 -7.51
CA GLN A 290 30.20 0.90 -7.05
C GLN A 290 29.51 -0.03 -8.05
N PRO A 291 28.71 -1.01 -7.57
CA PRO A 291 27.99 -1.93 -8.44
C PRO A 291 27.08 -1.23 -9.46
N ARG A 292 26.59 -0.04 -9.10
CA ARG A 292 25.80 0.84 -9.94
C ARG A 292 26.48 2.19 -10.05
N LEU A 293 26.61 2.70 -11.27
CA LEU A 293 27.14 4.05 -11.47
C LEU A 293 26.10 5.07 -10.99
N THR A 294 26.50 6.00 -10.12
CA THR A 294 25.61 7.08 -9.66
C THR A 294 25.78 8.34 -10.49
N SER A 295 24.90 9.33 -10.28
CA SER A 295 25.03 10.64 -10.92
C SER A 295 26.37 11.32 -10.61
N THR A 296 26.90 11.16 -9.39
CA THR A 296 28.25 11.63 -9.04
C THR A 296 29.32 10.93 -9.89
N GLY A 297 29.24 9.61 -10.04
CA GLY A 297 30.17 8.86 -10.89
C GLY A 297 30.06 9.23 -12.38
N ALA A 298 28.84 9.47 -12.86
CA ALA A 298 28.60 9.95 -14.23
C ALA A 298 29.22 11.33 -14.47
N LEU A 299 29.11 12.25 -13.52
CA LEU A 299 29.75 13.57 -13.60
C LEU A 299 31.28 13.47 -13.57
N LEU A 300 31.85 12.57 -12.78
CA LEU A 300 33.30 12.29 -12.80
C LEU A 300 33.74 11.74 -14.15
N ASN A 301 32.97 10.82 -14.74
CA ASN A 301 33.21 10.34 -16.10
C ASN A 301 33.14 11.48 -17.12
N LYS A 302 32.12 12.35 -17.04
CA LYS A 302 32.00 13.53 -17.91
C LYS A 302 33.23 14.44 -17.81
N GLN A 303 33.65 14.76 -16.59
CA GLN A 303 34.85 15.57 -16.37
C GLN A 303 36.09 14.90 -16.95
N TYR A 304 36.28 13.61 -16.70
CA TYR A 304 37.37 12.83 -17.27
C TYR A 304 37.38 12.89 -18.80
N TYR A 305 36.21 12.76 -19.43
CA TYR A 305 36.08 12.85 -20.87
C TYR A 305 36.47 14.23 -21.41
N GLU A 306 35.93 15.30 -20.82
CA GLU A 306 36.23 16.68 -21.21
C GLU A 306 37.72 17.03 -21.05
N GLU A 307 38.38 16.53 -20.00
CA GLU A 307 39.81 16.72 -19.76
C GLU A 307 40.69 15.88 -20.72
N THR A 308 40.29 14.64 -20.99
CA THR A 308 41.15 13.65 -21.66
C THR A 308 40.99 13.66 -23.18
N ILE A 309 39.78 13.88 -23.70
CA ILE A 309 39.51 13.72 -25.13
C ILE A 309 40.38 14.63 -26.01
N SER A 310 40.69 15.83 -25.53
CA SER A 310 41.57 16.79 -26.22
C SER A 310 43.04 16.33 -26.34
N THR A 311 43.43 15.32 -25.56
CA THR A 311 44.80 14.76 -25.56
C THR A 311 44.96 13.57 -26.51
N ILE A 312 43.85 13.02 -27.01
CA ILE A 312 43.82 11.86 -27.91
C ILE A 312 44.23 12.29 -29.31
N THR A 313 45.22 11.59 -29.90
CA THR A 313 45.80 11.96 -31.20
C THR A 313 45.50 10.96 -32.32
N SER A 314 45.03 9.77 -31.97
CA SER A 314 44.70 8.70 -32.91
C SER A 314 43.49 7.90 -32.44
N LEU A 315 42.88 7.18 -33.37
CA LEU A 315 41.79 6.25 -33.06
C LEU A 315 42.24 5.12 -32.13
N ASP A 316 43.49 4.67 -32.24
CA ASP A 316 44.04 3.67 -31.32
C ASP A 316 44.19 4.20 -29.90
N ASP A 317 44.57 5.47 -29.72
CA ASP A 317 44.62 6.10 -28.40
C ASP A 317 43.23 6.11 -27.75
N LEU A 318 42.19 6.46 -28.51
CA LEU A 318 40.80 6.46 -28.05
C LEU A 318 40.34 5.06 -27.64
N LEU A 319 40.59 4.05 -28.48
CA LEU A 319 40.12 2.69 -28.27
C LEU A 319 40.95 1.90 -27.24
N ASN A 320 42.18 2.33 -26.95
CA ASN A 320 42.99 1.78 -25.86
C ASN A 320 42.56 2.34 -24.50
N ASP A 321 41.98 3.55 -24.44
CA ASP A 321 41.35 4.05 -23.24
C ASP A 321 39.98 3.38 -23.04
N THR A 322 39.95 2.39 -22.16
CA THR A 322 38.74 1.61 -21.88
C THR A 322 37.63 2.45 -21.22
N ARG A 323 37.96 3.51 -20.49
CA ARG A 323 36.99 4.41 -19.85
C ARG A 323 36.32 5.29 -20.91
N LEU A 324 37.10 5.94 -21.78
CA LEU A 324 36.57 6.70 -22.92
C LEU A 324 35.75 5.81 -23.85
N SER A 325 36.26 4.63 -24.19
CA SER A 325 35.57 3.67 -25.05
C SER A 325 34.20 3.26 -24.49
N LYS A 326 34.11 2.94 -23.20
CA LYS A 326 32.81 2.63 -22.57
C LYS A 326 31.88 3.85 -22.63
N MET A 327 32.38 5.03 -22.30
CA MET A 327 31.59 6.26 -22.31
C MET A 327 31.02 6.60 -23.69
N ILE A 328 31.81 6.51 -24.78
CA ILE A 328 31.33 6.83 -26.13
C ILE A 328 30.29 5.81 -26.60
N LEU A 329 30.48 4.52 -26.28
CA LEU A 329 29.52 3.49 -26.64
C LEU A 329 28.20 3.69 -25.89
N THR A 330 28.26 4.01 -24.59
CA THR A 330 27.09 4.37 -23.79
C THR A 330 26.39 5.62 -24.32
N ALA A 331 27.14 6.70 -24.63
CA ALA A 331 26.58 7.94 -25.16
C ALA A 331 25.74 7.71 -26.42
N TYR A 332 26.23 6.85 -27.32
CA TYR A 332 25.60 6.58 -28.60
C TYR A 332 24.69 5.34 -28.63
N ASP A 333 24.40 4.75 -27.46
CA ASP A 333 23.56 3.54 -27.34
C ASP A 333 24.09 2.36 -28.18
N VAL A 334 25.42 2.24 -28.24
CA VAL A 334 26.11 1.12 -28.88
C VAL A 334 26.36 0.05 -27.81
N PRO A 335 25.93 -1.21 -28.01
CA PRO A 335 26.15 -2.26 -27.02
C PRO A 335 27.64 -2.39 -26.65
N LEU A 336 27.95 -2.47 -25.36
CA LEU A 336 29.34 -2.66 -24.88
C LEU A 336 29.96 -4.00 -25.33
N THR A 337 29.13 -4.93 -25.82
CA THR A 337 29.58 -6.19 -26.44
C THR A 337 30.00 -6.03 -27.90
N THR A 338 29.87 -4.84 -28.49
CA THR A 338 30.31 -4.57 -29.86
C THR A 338 31.82 -4.72 -29.95
N SER A 339 32.29 -5.44 -30.98
CA SER A 339 33.71 -5.72 -31.09
C SER A 339 34.53 -4.44 -31.34
N ARG A 340 35.73 -4.36 -30.76
CA ARG A 340 36.65 -3.24 -31.02
C ARG A 340 36.89 -3.02 -32.51
N ALA A 341 36.98 -4.10 -33.29
CA ALA A 341 37.18 -4.05 -34.74
C ALA A 341 36.00 -3.39 -35.47
N ASP A 342 34.77 -3.65 -35.05
CA ASP A 342 33.58 -3.01 -35.63
C ASP A 342 33.53 -1.51 -35.30
N VAL A 343 33.92 -1.14 -34.07
CA VAL A 343 33.98 0.26 -33.63
C VAL A 343 35.09 1.01 -34.38
N ASP A 344 36.29 0.42 -34.49
CA ASP A 344 37.41 0.98 -35.26
C ASP A 344 37.00 1.19 -36.73
N TRP A 345 36.42 0.16 -37.36
CA TRP A 345 35.95 0.26 -38.73
C TRP A 345 34.94 1.38 -38.92
N ALA A 346 33.96 1.51 -38.01
CA ALA A 346 32.90 2.51 -38.09
C ALA A 346 33.44 3.95 -37.97
N LEU A 347 34.36 4.19 -37.04
CA LEU A 347 34.96 5.50 -36.80
C LEU A 347 35.88 5.98 -37.95
N ARG A 348 36.28 5.08 -38.86
CA ARG A 348 37.05 5.42 -40.07
C ARG A 348 36.18 5.73 -41.30
N GLN A 349 34.86 5.53 -41.22
CA GLN A 349 33.98 5.69 -42.38
C GLN A 349 33.68 7.16 -42.67
N ASP A 350 33.66 7.52 -43.96
CA ASP A 350 33.16 8.81 -44.40
C ASP A 350 31.64 8.85 -44.25
N THR A 351 31.16 9.67 -43.32
CA THR A 351 29.73 9.84 -43.04
C THR A 351 29.07 10.90 -43.91
N SER A 352 29.83 11.62 -44.75
CA SER A 352 29.30 12.65 -45.65
C SER A 352 28.66 12.09 -46.92
N ASP A 353 29.03 10.87 -47.35
CA ASP A 353 28.42 10.16 -48.48
C ASP A 353 27.20 9.33 -48.01
N PRO A 354 25.96 9.72 -48.34
CA PRO A 354 24.76 8.97 -47.94
C PRO A 354 24.66 7.55 -48.51
N ASN A 355 25.50 7.19 -49.50
CA ASN A 355 25.58 5.84 -50.06
C ASN A 355 26.74 5.01 -49.51
N GLY A 356 27.50 5.54 -48.54
CA GLY A 356 28.63 4.85 -47.92
C GLY A 356 28.22 3.59 -47.14
N GLU A 357 29.14 2.65 -46.99
CA GLU A 357 28.89 1.34 -46.36
C GLU A 357 28.40 1.47 -44.90
N ILE A 358 28.78 2.53 -44.20
CA ILE A 358 28.32 2.84 -42.83
C ILE A 358 26.79 2.95 -42.73
N TYR A 359 26.12 3.39 -43.79
CA TYR A 359 24.65 3.53 -43.81
C TYR A 359 23.91 2.19 -43.91
N THR A 360 24.65 1.07 -44.00
CA THR A 360 24.09 -0.29 -43.82
C THR A 360 24.02 -0.72 -42.35
N LYS A 361 24.66 0.03 -41.43
CA LYS A 361 24.68 -0.23 -39.99
C LYS A 361 23.52 0.45 -39.26
N SER A 362 23.43 0.24 -37.95
CA SER A 362 22.41 0.85 -37.11
C SER A 362 22.58 2.37 -37.02
N LYS A 363 21.49 3.08 -36.69
CA LYS A 363 21.51 4.53 -36.49
C LYS A 363 22.49 4.95 -35.38
N GLN A 364 22.64 4.12 -34.35
CA GLN A 364 23.59 4.29 -33.25
C GLN A 364 25.04 4.31 -33.74
N ILE A 365 25.43 3.32 -34.56
CA ILE A 365 26.78 3.23 -35.13
C ILE A 365 27.05 4.40 -36.09
N ILE A 366 26.06 4.82 -36.88
CA ILE A 366 26.17 6.00 -37.76
C ILE A 366 26.34 7.28 -36.93
N ALA A 367 25.60 7.41 -35.82
CA ALA A 367 25.70 8.57 -34.93
C ALA A 367 27.07 8.61 -34.22
N LEU A 368 27.58 7.47 -33.76
CA LEU A 368 28.92 7.34 -33.22
C LEU A 368 29.99 7.77 -34.24
N ALA A 369 29.90 7.30 -35.48
CA ALA A 369 30.85 7.69 -36.53
C ALA A 369 30.83 9.20 -36.83
N LYS A 370 29.67 9.84 -36.77
CA LYS A 370 29.52 11.30 -36.97
C LYS A 370 30.05 12.15 -35.81
N ALA A 371 30.27 11.54 -34.66
CA ALA A 371 30.68 12.23 -33.45
C ALA A 371 32.16 12.62 -33.45
N PHE A 372 32.96 12.04 -34.35
CA PHE A 372 34.42 12.16 -34.35
C PHE A 372 34.95 12.58 -35.72
N ASN A 373 36.05 13.33 -35.71
CA ASN A 373 36.69 13.88 -36.91
C ASN A 373 37.94 13.08 -37.34
N PHE A 374 37.85 11.75 -37.33
CA PHE A 374 38.93 10.87 -37.79
C PHE A 374 38.99 10.80 -39.32
N GLU A 375 40.21 10.70 -39.85
CA GLU A 375 40.46 10.36 -41.25
C GLU A 375 40.38 8.84 -41.46
N SER A 376 40.32 8.39 -42.72
CA SER A 376 40.24 6.94 -43.04
C SER A 376 41.41 6.10 -42.50
N ASP A 377 42.58 6.71 -42.29
CA ASP A 377 43.75 6.09 -41.68
C ASP A 377 43.75 6.14 -40.14
N GLY A 378 42.71 6.72 -39.53
CA GLY A 378 42.51 6.77 -38.07
C GLY A 378 43.28 7.91 -37.40
N THR A 379 43.91 8.79 -38.17
CA THR A 379 44.56 10.00 -37.69
C THR A 379 43.59 11.18 -37.66
N ILE A 380 44.02 12.29 -37.07
CA ILE A 380 43.28 13.56 -37.06
C ILE A 380 44.06 14.59 -37.87
N THR A 381 43.38 15.32 -38.76
CA THR A 381 44.01 16.42 -39.51
C THR A 381 44.66 17.43 -38.54
N PRO A 382 45.95 17.79 -38.70
CA PRO A 382 46.62 18.75 -37.82
C PRO A 382 45.87 20.07 -37.70
N GLY A 383 45.56 20.48 -36.47
CA GLY A 383 44.82 21.71 -36.17
C GLY A 383 43.29 21.58 -36.21
N LYS A 384 42.75 20.37 -36.44
CA LYS A 384 41.35 20.04 -36.14
C LYS A 384 41.25 19.34 -34.78
N ASP A 385 40.15 19.59 -34.08
CA ASP A 385 39.81 18.86 -32.86
C ASP A 385 39.23 17.49 -33.21
N ILE A 386 39.53 16.48 -32.38
CA ILE A 386 38.92 15.14 -32.45
C ILE A 386 37.39 15.22 -32.42
N GLN A 387 36.85 16.15 -31.64
CA GLN A 387 35.46 16.57 -31.59
C GLN A 387 35.42 18.10 -31.53
N ASP A 388 34.59 18.72 -32.35
CA ASP A 388 34.29 20.13 -32.23
C ASP A 388 33.42 20.40 -30.97
N PRO A 389 33.21 21.69 -30.57
CA PRO A 389 32.44 22.00 -29.37
C PRO A 389 31.01 21.47 -29.36
N GLU A 390 30.35 21.34 -30.51
CA GLU A 390 28.99 20.82 -30.62
C GLU A 390 28.98 19.29 -30.50
N GLN A 391 29.93 18.60 -31.14
CA GLN A 391 30.14 17.16 -31.00
C GLN A 391 30.49 16.77 -29.56
N LEU A 392 31.39 17.52 -28.90
CA LEU A 392 31.77 17.31 -27.51
C LEU A 392 30.59 17.50 -26.56
N PHE A 393 29.83 18.59 -26.71
CA PHE A 393 28.63 18.85 -25.92
C PHE A 393 27.59 17.74 -26.14
N THR A 394 27.34 17.35 -27.38
CA THR A 394 26.38 16.31 -27.72
C THR A 394 26.78 14.97 -27.10
N THR A 395 28.04 14.57 -27.23
CA THR A 395 28.54 13.29 -26.69
C THR A 395 28.39 13.24 -25.17
N THR A 396 28.80 14.30 -24.48
CA THR A 396 28.76 14.36 -23.01
C THR A 396 27.33 14.46 -22.48
N ALA A 397 26.44 15.20 -23.15
CA ALA A 397 25.02 15.26 -22.80
C ALA A 397 24.35 13.88 -22.99
N MET A 398 24.58 13.25 -24.14
CA MET A 398 24.07 11.91 -24.43
C MET A 398 24.58 10.84 -23.46
N TYR A 399 25.82 10.95 -22.99
CA TYR A 399 26.35 10.09 -21.94
C TYR A 399 25.60 10.28 -20.60
N ILE A 400 25.42 11.53 -20.16
CA ILE A 400 24.69 11.83 -18.91
C ILE A 400 23.23 11.40 -18.98
N ASP A 401 22.62 11.42 -20.16
CA ASP A 401 21.25 10.95 -20.35
C ASP A 401 21.13 9.42 -20.34
N ARG A 402 22.22 8.67 -20.58
CA ARG A 402 22.18 7.20 -20.81
C ARG A 402 23.03 6.35 -19.88
N TYR A 403 23.80 6.95 -18.98
CA TYR A 403 24.79 6.20 -18.17
C TYR A 403 24.17 5.09 -17.31
N ASN A 404 22.89 5.20 -16.98
CA ASN A 404 22.14 4.28 -16.13
C ASN A 404 20.98 3.56 -16.87
N ASP A 405 20.82 3.71 -18.19
CA ASP A 405 19.71 3.10 -18.95
C ASP A 405 19.63 1.57 -18.74
N ALA A 406 20.78 0.91 -18.74
CA ALA A 406 20.87 -0.54 -18.53
C ALA A 406 20.45 -0.94 -17.11
N ASP A 407 20.80 -0.12 -16.11
CA ASP A 407 20.43 -0.35 -14.71
C ASP A 407 18.92 -0.12 -14.51
N GLU A 408 18.37 0.95 -15.07
CA GLU A 408 16.92 1.22 -15.05
C GLU A 408 16.12 0.10 -15.71
N GLN A 409 16.61 -0.42 -16.85
CA GLN A 409 16.01 -1.57 -17.50
C GLN A 409 16.07 -2.83 -16.62
N ALA A 410 17.19 -3.07 -15.94
CA ALA A 410 17.36 -4.19 -15.03
C ALA A 410 16.43 -4.07 -13.80
N ASP A 411 16.27 -2.87 -13.25
CA ASP A 411 15.35 -2.58 -12.15
C ASP A 411 13.89 -2.82 -12.56
N ALA A 412 13.47 -2.28 -13.71
CA ALA A 412 12.14 -2.51 -14.23
C ALA A 412 11.85 -4.00 -14.44
N ALA A 413 12.85 -4.76 -14.92
CA ALA A 413 12.75 -6.20 -15.06
C ALA A 413 12.67 -6.93 -13.70
N ALA A 414 13.40 -6.45 -12.68
CA ALA A 414 13.35 -6.99 -11.32
C ALA A 414 11.98 -6.77 -10.68
N VAL A 415 11.43 -5.55 -10.79
CA VAL A 415 10.08 -5.20 -10.33
C VAL A 415 9.01 -6.06 -11.04
N ALA A 416 9.12 -6.22 -12.36
CA ALA A 416 8.20 -7.05 -13.13
C ALA A 416 8.23 -8.53 -12.70
N LYS A 417 9.43 -9.09 -12.47
CA LYS A 417 9.60 -10.45 -11.95
C LYS A 417 9.05 -10.59 -10.53
N TYR A 418 9.28 -9.61 -9.66
CA TYR A 418 8.74 -9.58 -8.31
C TYR A 418 7.21 -9.67 -8.33
N LYS A 419 6.54 -8.75 -9.06
CA LYS A 419 5.08 -8.72 -9.20
C LYS A 419 4.53 -10.03 -9.77
N LEU A 420 5.24 -10.65 -10.71
CA LEU A 420 4.84 -11.94 -11.29
C LEU A 420 4.92 -13.10 -10.29
N TYR A 421 5.99 -13.17 -9.49
CA TYR A 421 6.26 -14.33 -8.64
C TYR A 421 5.63 -14.25 -7.26
N ILE A 422 5.44 -13.06 -6.70
CA ILE A 422 4.98 -12.94 -5.32
C ILE A 422 3.60 -13.58 -5.13
N GLY A 423 2.67 -13.40 -6.09
CA GLY A 423 1.34 -14.02 -6.06
C GLY A 423 1.33 -15.56 -6.18
N LEU A 424 2.47 -16.20 -6.45
CA LEU A 424 2.59 -17.66 -6.49
C LEU A 424 2.97 -18.26 -5.13
N THR A 425 3.40 -17.43 -4.17
CA THR A 425 3.85 -17.85 -2.85
C THR A 425 2.71 -18.46 -2.04
N ARG A 426 2.89 -19.67 -1.52
CA ARG A 426 1.84 -20.41 -0.81
C ARG A 426 1.89 -20.30 0.71
N ASN A 427 3.08 -20.10 1.26
CA ASN A 427 3.35 -19.97 2.70
C ASN A 427 4.81 -19.53 2.91
N LEU A 428 5.20 -19.36 4.17
CA LEU A 428 6.54 -18.91 4.52
C LEU A 428 7.64 -19.91 4.13
N ASP A 429 7.39 -21.22 4.20
CA ASP A 429 8.38 -22.22 3.81
C ASP A 429 8.65 -22.20 2.29
N ASP A 430 7.62 -21.93 1.49
CA ASP A 430 7.74 -21.69 0.05
C ASP A 430 8.55 -20.43 -0.25
N PHE A 431 8.24 -19.31 0.44
CA PHE A 431 8.99 -18.05 0.36
C PHE A 431 10.47 -18.19 0.74
N LEU A 432 10.76 -19.03 1.74
CA LEU A 432 12.11 -19.31 2.23
C LEU A 432 12.82 -20.44 1.49
N SER A 433 12.19 -21.02 0.46
CA SER A 433 12.74 -22.13 -0.29
C SER A 433 13.93 -21.71 -1.17
N ARG A 434 14.56 -22.72 -1.78
CA ARG A 434 15.64 -22.56 -2.76
C ARG A 434 15.12 -22.46 -4.20
N GLU A 435 13.82 -22.42 -4.41
CA GLU A 435 13.25 -22.28 -5.74
C GLU A 435 13.65 -20.91 -6.35
N PRO A 436 14.01 -20.83 -7.64
CA PRO A 436 14.50 -19.58 -8.24
C PRO A 436 13.54 -18.40 -8.07
N ALA A 437 12.22 -18.64 -8.14
CA ALA A 437 11.20 -17.61 -7.92
C ALA A 437 11.21 -17.10 -6.47
N ALA A 438 11.33 -18.02 -5.49
CA ALA A 438 11.42 -17.68 -4.06
C ALA A 438 12.70 -16.92 -3.71
N VAL A 439 13.83 -17.28 -4.34
CA VAL A 439 15.08 -16.53 -4.22
C VAL A 439 14.91 -15.12 -4.78
N THR A 440 14.32 -14.98 -5.97
CA THR A 440 14.10 -13.67 -6.63
C THR A 440 13.27 -12.73 -5.75
N ILE A 441 12.14 -13.19 -5.20
CA ILE A 441 11.28 -12.35 -4.35
C ILE A 441 11.98 -11.97 -3.04
N ARG A 442 12.72 -12.90 -2.43
CA ARG A 442 13.42 -12.66 -1.17
C ARG A 442 14.58 -11.69 -1.34
N GLU A 443 15.40 -11.86 -2.37
CA GLU A 443 16.52 -10.96 -2.65
C GLU A 443 16.05 -9.55 -3.01
N PHE A 444 14.95 -9.43 -3.78
CA PHE A 444 14.33 -8.13 -4.05
C PHE A 444 13.92 -7.42 -2.76
N ALA A 445 13.25 -8.13 -1.85
CA ALA A 445 12.79 -7.58 -0.58
C ALA A 445 13.95 -7.20 0.35
N LEU A 446 14.98 -8.04 0.45
CA LEU A 446 16.18 -7.75 1.24
C LEU A 446 16.92 -6.52 0.69
N LYS A 447 17.06 -6.44 -0.63
CA LYS A 447 17.68 -5.28 -1.29
C LYS A 447 16.87 -3.99 -1.06
N ALA A 448 15.54 -4.07 -1.04
CA ALA A 448 14.68 -2.92 -0.76
C ALA A 448 14.95 -2.30 0.62
N PHE A 449 15.27 -3.12 1.62
CA PHE A 449 15.59 -2.64 2.97
C PHE A 449 17.09 -2.55 3.26
N ASN A 450 17.95 -2.62 2.22
CA ASN A 450 19.41 -2.61 2.35
C ASN A 450 19.93 -3.66 3.35
N ILE A 451 19.42 -4.89 3.25
CA ILE A 451 19.88 -6.06 4.00
C ILE A 451 20.65 -6.96 3.03
N SER A 452 21.92 -7.26 3.34
CA SER A 452 22.68 -8.19 2.50
C SER A 452 22.16 -9.63 2.66
N PRO A 453 22.05 -10.44 1.59
CA PRO A 453 21.72 -11.86 1.71
C PRO A 453 22.66 -12.64 2.64
N ASP A 454 23.91 -12.19 2.78
CA ASP A 454 24.91 -12.81 3.67
C ASP A 454 24.78 -12.33 5.13
N GLU A 455 24.08 -11.22 5.37
CA GLU A 455 23.83 -10.65 6.70
C GLU A 455 22.79 -11.47 7.50
N VAL A 456 21.93 -12.23 6.80
CA VAL A 456 20.80 -12.91 7.42
C VAL A 456 20.62 -14.35 6.92
N SER A 457 20.52 -15.28 7.87
CA SER A 457 20.20 -16.68 7.55
C SER A 457 18.70 -16.90 7.33
N ILE A 458 18.35 -17.93 6.56
CA ILE A 458 16.96 -18.39 6.38
C ILE A 458 16.26 -18.66 7.72
N PHE A 459 16.99 -19.21 8.71
CA PHE A 459 16.45 -19.45 10.04
C PHE A 459 16.04 -18.14 10.72
N LYS A 460 16.88 -17.11 10.65
CA LYS A 460 16.60 -15.80 11.22
C LYS A 460 15.44 -15.10 10.49
N LEU A 461 15.38 -15.21 9.16
CA LEU A 461 14.24 -14.72 8.38
C LEU A 461 12.93 -15.40 8.78
N LYS A 462 12.95 -16.72 9.01
CA LYS A 462 11.77 -17.44 9.52
C LYS A 462 11.29 -16.84 10.84
N GLN A 463 12.20 -16.57 11.78
CA GLN A 463 11.85 -15.93 13.05
C GLN A 463 11.28 -14.51 12.87
N VAL A 464 11.86 -13.70 11.97
CA VAL A 464 11.36 -12.36 11.64
C VAL A 464 9.93 -12.43 11.12
N PHE A 465 9.66 -13.24 10.10
CA PHE A 465 8.33 -13.34 9.47
C PHE A 465 7.26 -14.02 10.32
N THR A 466 7.64 -14.88 11.28
CA THR A 466 6.68 -15.48 12.24
C THR A 466 6.45 -14.64 13.50
N SER A 467 7.13 -13.50 13.64
CA SER A 467 6.96 -12.61 14.79
C SER A 467 6.05 -11.44 14.44
N ASP A 468 5.20 -11.02 15.38
CA ASP A 468 4.31 -9.87 15.18
C ASP A 468 5.13 -8.57 15.16
N PRO A 469 5.27 -7.86 14.03
CA PRO A 469 6.04 -6.62 13.98
C PRO A 469 5.38 -5.45 14.72
N TYR A 470 4.14 -5.61 15.19
CA TYR A 470 3.40 -4.60 15.93
C TYR A 470 3.40 -4.85 17.45
N ASP A 471 3.87 -6.01 17.91
CA ASP A 471 4.12 -6.27 19.33
C ASP A 471 5.55 -5.80 19.71
N PRO A 472 5.71 -4.78 20.58
CA PRO A 472 7.03 -4.30 21.01
C PRO A 472 7.91 -5.36 21.67
N GLU A 473 7.30 -6.43 22.20
CA GLU A 473 7.98 -7.56 22.85
C GLU A 473 8.29 -8.71 21.89
N SER A 474 7.93 -8.59 20.61
CA SER A 474 8.19 -9.63 19.62
C SER A 474 9.68 -9.78 19.28
N TYR A 475 10.02 -10.92 18.66
CA TYR A 475 11.40 -11.20 18.25
C TYR A 475 11.98 -10.10 17.35
N VAL A 476 11.24 -9.69 16.30
CA VAL A 476 11.72 -8.66 15.37
C VAL A 476 11.91 -7.30 16.04
N ASN A 477 11.01 -6.87 16.95
CA ASN A 477 11.17 -5.61 17.69
C ASN A 477 12.30 -5.66 18.73
N LYS A 478 12.64 -6.85 19.23
CA LYS A 478 13.79 -7.08 20.12
C LYS A 478 15.13 -7.05 19.40
N MET A 479 15.17 -7.20 18.08
CA MET A 479 16.39 -7.07 17.29
C MET A 479 16.93 -5.62 17.26
N LYS A 480 16.08 -4.62 17.52
CA LYS A 480 16.44 -3.19 17.47
C LYS A 480 17.01 -2.75 16.12
N ASP A 481 16.53 -3.39 15.06
CA ASP A 481 16.88 -3.06 13.67
C ASP A 481 15.58 -2.89 12.88
N ASP A 482 15.27 -1.63 12.56
CA ASP A 482 14.00 -1.26 11.91
C ASP A 482 13.86 -1.89 10.52
N ARG A 483 14.97 -2.17 9.83
CA ARG A 483 14.95 -2.82 8.50
C ARG A 483 14.21 -4.15 8.52
N PHE A 484 14.42 -4.94 9.57
CA PHE A 484 13.73 -6.23 9.72
C PHE A 484 12.26 -6.07 10.15
N VAL A 485 11.92 -5.03 10.90
CA VAL A 485 10.53 -4.71 11.26
C VAL A 485 9.75 -4.35 10.00
N GLN A 486 10.28 -3.45 9.17
CA GLN A 486 9.65 -3.05 7.90
C GLN A 486 9.57 -4.24 6.92
N LEU A 487 10.63 -5.06 6.85
CA LEU A 487 10.60 -6.30 6.07
C LEU A 487 9.48 -7.24 6.52
N ALA A 488 9.28 -7.43 7.82
CA ALA A 488 8.19 -8.26 8.33
C ALA A 488 6.80 -7.67 8.00
N LYS A 489 6.62 -6.35 8.16
CA LYS A 489 5.37 -5.63 7.83
C LYS A 489 4.99 -5.71 6.36
N ALA A 490 5.98 -5.85 5.47
CA ALA A 490 5.72 -5.95 4.04
C ALA A 490 4.93 -7.22 3.66
N TYR A 491 4.78 -8.21 4.55
CA TYR A 491 4.12 -9.49 4.22
C TYR A 491 3.07 -9.91 5.26
N ASN A 492 2.06 -10.65 4.80
CA ASN A 492 0.96 -11.17 5.63
C ASN A 492 1.20 -12.63 6.05
N PHE A 493 2.33 -12.91 6.70
CA PHE A 493 2.58 -14.23 7.28
C PHE A 493 2.05 -14.31 8.72
N ALA A 494 1.38 -15.42 9.04
CA ALA A 494 0.95 -15.75 10.39
C ALA A 494 2.12 -16.34 11.22
N ALA A 495 1.92 -16.42 12.54
CA ALA A 495 2.91 -16.99 13.46
C ALA A 495 3.28 -18.46 13.18
N ASP A 496 2.39 -19.22 12.52
CA ASP A 496 2.63 -20.59 12.10
C ASP A 496 3.26 -20.71 10.69
N GLY A 497 3.49 -19.57 10.01
CA GLY A 497 4.03 -19.47 8.67
C GLY A 497 3.00 -19.64 7.54
N SER A 498 1.71 -19.80 7.86
CA SER A 498 0.64 -19.69 6.86
C SER A 498 0.47 -18.24 6.39
N ILE A 499 -0.25 -18.04 5.29
CA ILE A 499 -0.64 -16.70 4.84
C ILE A 499 -1.90 -16.31 5.61
N SER A 500 -1.90 -15.15 6.26
CA SER A 500 -3.07 -14.62 6.95
C SER A 500 -3.88 -13.71 6.03
N ALA A 501 -5.10 -13.38 6.44
CA ALA A 501 -5.79 -12.24 5.87
C ALA A 501 -4.93 -10.98 6.07
N PRO A 502 -4.86 -10.07 5.08
CA PRO A 502 -4.18 -8.80 5.26
C PRO A 502 -4.79 -7.99 6.40
N ARG A 503 -3.97 -7.18 7.06
CA ARG A 503 -4.41 -6.25 8.11
C ARG A 503 -5.10 -5.05 7.47
N TYR A 504 -6.39 -5.20 7.14
CA TYR A 504 -7.18 -4.07 6.67
C TYR A 504 -7.74 -3.26 7.84
N ALA A 505 -7.77 -1.94 7.68
CA ALA A 505 -8.44 -1.04 8.61
C ALA A 505 -9.96 -1.31 8.65
N GLN A 506 -10.54 -1.77 7.53
CA GLN A 506 -11.95 -2.17 7.39
C GLN A 506 -12.08 -3.43 6.54
N SER A 507 -13.10 -4.26 6.76
CA SER A 507 -13.41 -5.36 5.83
C SER A 507 -14.02 -4.85 4.52
N GLU A 508 -13.90 -5.61 3.43
CA GLU A 508 -14.46 -5.23 2.12
C GLU A 508 -15.97 -4.96 2.14
N SER A 509 -16.70 -5.72 2.96
CA SER A 509 -18.11 -5.50 3.27
C SER A 509 -18.37 -4.12 3.90
N GLU A 510 -17.55 -3.71 4.86
CA GLU A 510 -17.63 -2.37 5.47
C GLU A 510 -17.33 -1.27 4.46
N ILE A 511 -16.27 -1.43 3.65
CA ILE A 511 -15.88 -0.48 2.62
C ILE A 511 -17.05 -0.24 1.66
N THR A 512 -17.66 -1.33 1.21
CA THR A 512 -18.77 -1.29 0.25
C THR A 512 -20.01 -0.66 0.86
N ARG A 513 -20.33 -1.02 2.10
CA ARG A 513 -21.49 -0.45 2.81
C ARG A 513 -21.32 1.05 3.05
N ILE A 514 -20.16 1.48 3.56
CA ILE A 514 -19.85 2.90 3.81
C ILE A 514 -19.84 3.67 2.49
N GLY A 515 -19.19 3.14 1.45
CA GLY A 515 -19.17 3.77 0.13
C GLY A 515 -20.58 3.94 -0.46
N THR A 516 -21.43 2.91 -0.35
CA THR A 516 -22.83 2.96 -0.80
C THR A 516 -23.65 3.98 0.00
N ALA A 517 -23.51 4.00 1.32
CA ALA A 517 -24.21 4.92 2.19
C ALA A 517 -23.78 6.37 1.93
N TYR A 518 -22.48 6.62 1.76
CA TYR A 518 -21.95 7.91 1.34
C TYR A 518 -22.52 8.35 -0.01
N TYR A 519 -22.44 7.49 -1.03
CA TYR A 519 -22.96 7.77 -2.37
C TYR A 519 -24.45 8.14 -2.31
N SER A 520 -25.25 7.37 -1.57
CA SER A 520 -26.66 7.66 -1.38
C SER A 520 -26.87 9.00 -0.67
N ALA A 521 -26.15 9.27 0.42
CA ALA A 521 -26.28 10.51 1.19
C ALA A 521 -25.99 11.77 0.36
N VAL A 522 -25.01 11.73 -0.54
CA VAL A 522 -24.63 12.90 -1.36
C VAL A 522 -25.45 13.05 -2.63
N THR A 523 -25.93 11.95 -3.22
CA THR A 523 -26.69 11.97 -4.49
C THR A 523 -28.21 12.04 -4.30
N ARG A 524 -28.72 11.80 -3.08
CA ARG A 524 -30.16 11.81 -2.79
C ARG A 524 -30.81 13.17 -3.09
N LEU A 525 -30.20 14.26 -2.65
CA LEU A 525 -30.78 15.61 -2.84
C LEU A 525 -30.31 16.30 -4.12
N ASP A 526 -29.16 15.89 -4.67
CA ASP A 526 -28.64 16.36 -5.95
C ASP A 526 -28.34 15.16 -6.87
N LYS A 527 -29.29 14.91 -7.77
CA LYS A 527 -29.27 13.77 -8.70
C LYS A 527 -28.55 14.09 -10.01
N SER A 528 -27.84 15.23 -10.10
CA SER A 528 -27.10 15.62 -11.29
C SER A 528 -25.97 14.64 -11.61
N ASP A 529 -25.66 14.47 -12.90
CA ASP A 529 -24.59 13.55 -13.32
C ASP A 529 -23.22 13.98 -12.78
N ALA A 530 -23.00 15.29 -12.58
CA ALA A 530 -21.79 15.82 -11.98
C ALA A 530 -21.62 15.38 -10.51
N THR A 531 -22.70 15.43 -9.71
CA THR A 531 -22.65 15.00 -8.31
C THR A 531 -22.53 13.49 -8.16
N LYS A 532 -23.16 12.71 -9.04
CA LYS A 532 -22.97 11.25 -9.09
C LYS A 532 -21.53 10.87 -9.41
N GLN A 533 -20.95 11.46 -10.45
CA GLN A 533 -19.55 11.20 -10.81
C GLN A 533 -18.60 11.58 -9.67
N ALA A 534 -18.78 12.76 -9.06
CA ALA A 534 -17.97 13.19 -7.93
C ALA A 534 -18.10 12.22 -6.72
N ALA A 535 -19.29 11.67 -6.49
CA ALA A 535 -19.50 10.68 -5.45
C ALA A 535 -18.78 9.35 -5.77
N GLU A 536 -18.86 8.86 -7.00
CA GLU A 536 -18.14 7.67 -7.47
C GLU A 536 -16.62 7.82 -7.34
N ASP A 537 -16.09 8.99 -7.70
CA ASP A 537 -14.66 9.30 -7.57
C ASP A 537 -14.22 9.26 -6.11
N VAL A 538 -15.03 9.83 -5.20
CA VAL A 538 -14.74 9.82 -3.76
C VAL A 538 -14.84 8.40 -3.16
N VAL A 539 -15.82 7.60 -3.57
CA VAL A 539 -15.93 6.19 -3.14
C VAL A 539 -14.73 5.37 -3.63
N SER A 540 -14.31 5.59 -4.88
CA SER A 540 -13.13 4.94 -5.44
C SER A 540 -11.84 5.35 -4.71
N TYR A 541 -11.72 6.63 -4.37
CA TYR A 541 -10.63 7.16 -3.54
C TYR A 541 -10.62 6.49 -2.16
N TYR A 542 -11.76 6.47 -1.47
CA TYR A 542 -11.91 5.85 -0.15
C TYR A 542 -11.47 4.38 -0.16
N ARG A 543 -11.99 3.60 -1.11
CA ARG A 543 -11.62 2.18 -1.28
C ARG A 543 -10.12 1.99 -1.51
N THR A 544 -9.50 2.85 -2.31
CA THR A 544 -8.07 2.75 -2.63
C THR A 544 -7.20 3.12 -1.42
N GLN A 545 -7.49 4.23 -0.75
CA GLN A 545 -6.69 4.69 0.40
C GLN A 545 -6.79 3.76 1.60
N LEU A 546 -7.95 3.12 1.83
CA LEU A 546 -8.09 2.14 2.92
C LEU A 546 -7.15 0.93 2.80
N GLN A 547 -6.62 0.64 1.60
CA GLN A 547 -5.65 -0.44 1.40
C GLN A 547 -4.25 -0.09 1.89
N THR A 548 -3.98 1.19 2.15
CA THR A 548 -2.65 1.72 2.50
C THR A 548 -2.56 2.21 3.96
N LEU A 549 -3.67 2.22 4.70
CA LEU A 549 -3.66 2.73 6.08
C LEU A 549 -2.95 1.75 7.03
N GLU A 550 -2.17 2.28 7.98
CA GLU A 550 -1.64 1.50 9.11
C GLU A 550 -2.26 1.93 10.44
N THR A 551 -2.67 3.19 10.56
CA THR A 551 -3.06 3.82 11.82
C THR A 551 -4.31 4.70 11.70
N VAL A 552 -4.88 5.03 12.86
CA VAL A 552 -5.95 6.03 13.01
C VAL A 552 -5.46 7.42 12.54
N ASP A 553 -4.18 7.72 12.62
CA ASP A 553 -3.65 9.03 12.21
C ASP A 553 -3.72 9.21 10.69
N ASP A 554 -3.47 8.14 9.96
CA ASP A 554 -3.52 8.14 8.49
C ASP A 554 -4.92 8.51 7.99
N ILE A 555 -5.98 8.06 8.67
CA ILE A 555 -7.34 8.46 8.33
C ILE A 555 -7.71 9.85 8.84
N LEU A 556 -7.28 10.22 10.04
CA LEU A 556 -7.64 11.52 10.65
C LEU A 556 -6.98 12.71 9.96
N THR A 557 -5.85 12.51 9.29
CA THR A 557 -5.16 13.55 8.53
C THR A 557 -5.79 13.80 7.16
N ASP A 558 -6.58 12.86 6.64
CA ASP A 558 -7.32 13.00 5.38
C ASP A 558 -8.81 13.31 5.63
N ALA A 559 -9.14 14.61 5.55
CA ALA A 559 -10.50 15.10 5.68
C ALA A 559 -11.49 14.48 4.67
N ARG A 560 -11.04 13.98 3.51
CA ARG A 560 -11.91 13.29 2.56
C ARG A 560 -12.38 11.95 3.11
N LEU A 561 -11.47 11.19 3.73
CA LEU A 561 -11.79 9.89 4.33
C LEU A 561 -12.72 10.07 5.54
N THR A 562 -12.41 11.01 6.44
CA THR A 562 -13.28 11.29 7.59
C THR A 562 -14.66 11.76 7.15
N ASN A 563 -14.75 12.59 6.10
CA ASN A 563 -16.04 13.04 5.57
C ASN A 563 -16.88 11.91 4.97
N VAL A 564 -16.25 10.92 4.33
CA VAL A 564 -16.95 9.73 3.83
C VAL A 564 -17.60 8.98 4.99
N LEU A 565 -16.84 8.72 6.05
CA LEU A 565 -17.34 8.04 7.26
C LEU A 565 -18.51 8.77 7.91
N LEU A 566 -18.33 10.06 8.19
CA LEU A 566 -19.31 10.85 8.92
C LEU A 566 -20.61 10.97 8.13
N LYS A 567 -20.53 11.29 6.83
CA LYS A 567 -21.71 11.40 5.97
C LYS A 567 -22.41 10.06 5.76
N ALA A 568 -21.66 8.96 5.63
CA ALA A 568 -22.24 7.62 5.51
C ALA A 568 -23.06 7.22 6.74
N GLU A 569 -22.64 7.61 7.94
CA GLU A 569 -23.40 7.39 9.18
C GLU A 569 -24.39 8.53 9.50
N GLY A 570 -24.58 9.50 8.58
CA GLY A 570 -25.50 10.62 8.75
C GLY A 570 -25.09 11.64 9.82
N ILE A 571 -23.80 11.71 10.13
CA ILE A 571 -23.20 12.71 11.02
C ILE A 571 -22.71 13.88 10.17
N ASN A 572 -23.07 15.11 10.56
CA ASN A 572 -22.55 16.30 9.91
C ASN A 572 -21.05 16.45 10.25
N PRO A 573 -20.15 16.52 9.25
CA PRO A 573 -18.72 16.68 9.52
C PRO A 573 -18.35 17.90 10.37
N ASP A 574 -19.12 18.98 10.27
CA ASP A 574 -18.86 20.22 11.04
C ASP A 574 -19.11 20.05 12.55
N ASP A 575 -19.88 19.03 12.94
CA ASP A 575 -20.18 18.72 14.34
C ASP A 575 -19.15 17.77 14.98
N MET A 576 -18.11 17.36 14.23
CA MET A 576 -17.11 16.39 14.66
C MET A 576 -15.70 16.97 14.68
N THR A 577 -15.06 16.99 15.84
CA THR A 577 -13.64 17.37 15.96
C THR A 577 -12.73 16.16 15.69
N VAL A 578 -11.50 16.42 15.25
CA VAL A 578 -10.48 15.37 15.04
C VAL A 578 -10.19 14.63 16.35
N GLU A 579 -10.16 15.34 17.48
CA GLU A 579 -9.95 14.76 18.80
C GLU A 579 -11.10 13.83 19.21
N THR A 580 -12.35 14.24 18.96
CA THR A 580 -13.52 13.40 19.23
C THR A 580 -13.51 12.17 18.32
N LEU A 581 -13.25 12.33 17.02
CA LEU A 581 -13.23 11.21 16.08
C LEU A 581 -12.11 10.22 16.42
N ARG A 582 -10.94 10.71 16.85
CA ARG A 582 -9.86 9.87 17.40
C ARG A 582 -10.34 9.06 18.59
N ALA A 583 -10.98 9.68 19.56
CA ALA A 583 -11.48 9.00 20.75
C ALA A 583 -12.52 7.93 20.41
N ILE A 584 -13.33 8.16 19.37
CA ILE A 584 -14.27 7.18 18.83
C ILE A 584 -13.51 6.00 18.19
N LEU A 585 -12.64 6.26 17.22
CA LEU A 585 -11.95 5.23 16.43
C LEU A 585 -10.94 4.38 17.22
N THR A 586 -10.52 4.85 18.40
CA THR A 586 -9.63 4.12 19.33
C THR A 586 -10.37 3.50 20.52
N SER A 587 -11.72 3.54 20.52
CA SER A 587 -12.52 2.97 21.61
C SER A 587 -12.59 1.44 21.51
N ASP A 588 -12.18 0.77 22.59
CA ASP A 588 -12.47 -0.65 22.80
C ASP A 588 -13.96 -0.85 23.11
N LEU A 589 -14.69 -1.52 22.23
CA LEU A 589 -16.13 -1.74 22.39
C LEU A 589 -16.48 -2.80 23.45
N ASP A 590 -15.51 -3.62 23.89
CA ASP A 590 -15.68 -4.55 25.00
C ASP A 590 -15.50 -3.88 26.37
N ASP A 591 -14.84 -2.72 26.46
CA ASP A 591 -14.76 -1.91 27.68
C ASP A 591 -15.98 -0.97 27.79
N PRO A 592 -16.89 -1.18 28.78
CA PRO A 592 -18.04 -0.30 28.97
C PRO A 592 -17.66 1.16 29.25
N LYS A 593 -16.41 1.44 29.66
CA LYS A 593 -15.91 2.79 29.96
C LYS A 593 -15.26 3.48 28.76
N SER A 594 -15.10 2.81 27.63
CA SER A 594 -14.53 3.43 26.44
C SER A 594 -15.35 4.63 25.96
N PHE A 595 -14.71 5.56 25.26
CA PHE A 595 -15.34 6.83 24.88
C PHE A 595 -16.65 6.59 24.10
N ALA A 596 -16.64 5.72 23.09
CA ALA A 596 -17.80 5.40 22.27
C ALA A 596 -18.93 4.73 23.08
N ASN A 597 -18.61 3.87 24.06
CA ASN A 597 -19.61 3.23 24.93
C ASN A 597 -20.27 4.22 25.91
N GLN A 598 -19.58 5.31 26.26
CA GLN A 598 -20.12 6.37 27.12
C GLN A 598 -21.03 7.36 26.37
N GLN A 599 -21.06 7.32 25.03
CA GLN A 599 -21.90 8.23 24.26
C GLN A 599 -23.34 7.72 24.10
N ASN A 600 -24.28 8.67 24.08
CA ASN A 600 -25.69 8.38 23.85
C ASN A 600 -25.95 7.94 22.39
N ASP A 601 -25.23 8.52 21.44
CA ASP A 601 -25.42 8.27 20.02
C ASP A 601 -24.78 6.93 19.59
N VAL A 602 -25.62 5.98 19.14
CA VAL A 602 -25.15 4.65 18.69
C VAL A 602 -24.22 4.74 17.50
N ARG A 603 -24.31 5.79 16.68
CA ARG A 603 -23.46 5.99 15.50
C ARG A 603 -21.98 6.06 15.86
N TYR A 604 -21.64 6.48 17.08
CA TYR A 604 -20.24 6.55 17.50
C TYR A 604 -19.69 5.15 17.78
N ARG A 605 -20.49 4.26 18.38
CA ARG A 605 -20.12 2.83 18.50
C ARG A 605 -20.06 2.15 17.14
N LYS A 606 -20.95 2.51 16.21
CA LYS A 606 -20.86 2.02 14.82
C LYS A 606 -19.56 2.46 14.16
N LEU A 607 -19.19 3.74 14.25
CA LEU A 607 -17.91 4.24 13.72
C LEU A 607 -16.71 3.52 14.32
N ALA A 608 -16.68 3.32 15.64
CA ALA A 608 -15.61 2.58 16.32
C ALA A 608 -15.49 1.15 15.77
N GLY A 609 -16.60 0.41 15.74
CA GLY A 609 -16.59 -0.98 15.27
C GLY A 609 -16.47 -1.16 13.75
N SER A 610 -16.53 -0.06 12.98
CA SER A 610 -16.33 -0.10 11.51
C SER A 610 -14.87 -0.30 11.17
N PHE A 611 -13.98 -0.11 12.15
CA PHE A 611 -12.55 -0.24 11.99
C PHE A 611 -11.98 -1.29 12.92
N ASN A 612 -10.86 -1.86 12.48
CA ASN A 612 -10.10 -2.86 13.22
C ASN A 612 -8.88 -2.22 13.91
N PHE A 613 -9.06 -1.07 14.59
CA PHE A 613 -7.99 -0.38 15.31
C PHE A 613 -7.96 -0.80 16.79
N ASN A 614 -6.77 -0.92 17.36
CA ASN A 614 -6.61 -1.07 18.82
C ASN A 614 -6.68 0.29 19.54
N THR A 615 -6.57 0.26 20.86
CA THR A 615 -6.56 1.47 21.71
C THR A 615 -5.37 2.41 21.45
N ASP A 616 -4.29 1.91 20.85
CA ASP A 616 -3.14 2.72 20.43
C ASP A 616 -3.33 3.32 19.03
N GLY A 617 -4.45 3.03 18.36
CA GLY A 617 -4.78 3.51 17.02
C GLY A 617 -4.03 2.79 15.90
N VAL A 618 -3.57 1.56 16.11
CA VAL A 618 -2.92 0.71 15.10
C VAL A 618 -3.88 -0.39 14.69
N ILE A 619 -3.89 -0.77 13.40
CA ILE A 619 -4.72 -1.89 12.93
C ILE A 619 -4.36 -3.15 13.72
N GLN A 620 -5.33 -3.98 14.10
CA GLN A 620 -5.11 -5.27 14.77
C GLN A 620 -4.98 -6.41 13.75
N SER A 621 -4.20 -7.43 14.09
CA SER A 621 -4.27 -8.71 13.36
C SER A 621 -5.49 -9.46 13.89
N THR A 622 -6.60 -9.46 13.16
CA THR A 622 -7.77 -10.24 13.57
C THR A 622 -7.58 -11.70 13.18
N THR A 623 -7.45 -12.56 14.19
CA THR A 623 -7.44 -14.03 14.02
C THR A 623 -8.84 -14.65 13.90
N ALA A 624 -9.91 -13.89 14.09
CA ALA A 624 -11.27 -14.44 14.12
C ALA A 624 -12.00 -14.21 12.79
N LYS A 625 -12.21 -15.30 12.03
CA LYS A 625 -13.14 -15.40 10.90
C LYS A 625 -14.60 -15.34 11.40
N SER A 626 -14.99 -14.25 12.08
CA SER A 626 -16.39 -14.02 12.46
C SER A 626 -17.16 -13.51 11.24
N VAL A 627 -18.35 -14.07 11.01
CA VAL A 627 -19.26 -13.62 9.94
C VAL A 627 -19.86 -12.24 10.21
N GLN A 628 -19.64 -11.68 11.40
CA GLN A 628 -20.09 -10.34 11.76
C GLN A 628 -18.95 -9.60 12.47
N ASN A 629 -18.64 -8.39 11.99
CA ASN A 629 -17.68 -7.49 12.63
C ASN A 629 -18.32 -6.72 13.80
N GLU A 630 -17.51 -5.95 14.53
CA GLU A 630 -17.95 -5.22 15.72
C GLU A 630 -19.07 -4.21 15.42
N ARG A 631 -18.97 -3.45 14.33
CA ARG A 631 -20.04 -2.54 13.93
C ARG A 631 -21.33 -3.28 13.63
N GLY A 632 -21.28 -4.38 12.89
CA GLY A 632 -22.43 -5.24 12.63
C GLY A 632 -23.05 -5.72 13.93
N MET A 633 -22.24 -6.15 14.90
CA MET A 633 -22.71 -6.56 16.23
C MET A 633 -23.41 -5.43 16.98
N VAL A 634 -22.83 -4.22 17.00
CA VAL A 634 -23.44 -3.01 17.59
C VAL A 634 -24.78 -2.71 16.93
N GLU A 635 -24.83 -2.73 15.60
CA GLU A 635 -26.05 -2.45 14.85
C GLU A 635 -27.13 -3.49 15.10
N THR A 636 -26.84 -4.79 15.00
CA THR A 636 -27.82 -5.86 15.24
C THR A 636 -28.34 -5.80 16.68
N GLN A 637 -27.49 -5.56 17.67
CA GLN A 637 -27.94 -5.41 19.06
C GLN A 637 -28.86 -4.20 19.24
N HIS A 638 -28.48 -3.05 18.67
CA HIS A 638 -29.32 -1.85 18.73
C HIS A 638 -30.67 -2.06 18.05
N LEU A 639 -30.68 -2.61 16.83
CA LEU A 639 -31.89 -2.90 16.07
C LEU A 639 -32.80 -3.89 16.81
N TYR A 640 -32.24 -4.93 17.44
CA TYR A 640 -33.01 -5.87 18.27
C TYR A 640 -33.72 -5.18 19.44
N LEU A 641 -33.02 -4.29 20.14
CA LEU A 641 -33.60 -3.51 21.24
C LEU A 641 -34.70 -2.58 20.73
N THR A 642 -34.43 -1.85 19.65
CA THR A 642 -35.40 -0.95 19.03
C THR A 642 -36.66 -1.71 18.57
N GLN A 643 -36.49 -2.85 17.90
CA GLN A 643 -37.61 -3.71 17.50
C GLN A 643 -38.40 -4.22 18.71
N THR A 644 -37.72 -4.56 19.81
CA THR A 644 -38.38 -5.01 21.03
C THR A 644 -39.20 -3.88 21.65
N VAL A 645 -38.66 -2.66 21.70
CA VAL A 645 -39.39 -1.46 22.16
C VAL A 645 -40.61 -1.19 21.30
N GLU A 646 -40.48 -1.24 19.98
CA GLU A 646 -41.59 -1.07 19.04
C GLU A 646 -42.68 -2.12 19.25
N GLN A 647 -42.32 -3.38 19.45
CA GLN A 647 -43.26 -4.46 19.72
C GLN A 647 -43.99 -4.25 21.05
N THR A 648 -43.27 -3.91 22.13
CA THR A 648 -43.86 -3.62 23.44
C THR A 648 -44.79 -2.41 23.38
N ALA A 649 -44.40 -1.35 22.68
CA ALA A 649 -45.29 -0.21 22.41
C ALA A 649 -46.54 -0.64 21.62
N GLY A 650 -46.41 -1.60 20.71
CA GLY A 650 -47.50 -2.17 19.92
C GLY A 650 -48.52 -2.99 20.72
N GLU A 651 -48.10 -3.58 21.84
CA GLU A 651 -49.02 -4.25 22.78
C GLU A 651 -49.96 -3.25 23.45
N GLU A 652 -49.51 -1.99 23.63
CA GLU A 652 -50.33 -0.89 24.15
C GLU A 652 -51.09 -0.14 23.06
N SER A 653 -50.42 0.19 21.95
CA SER A 653 -50.99 0.87 20.79
C SER A 653 -50.27 0.49 19.50
N VAL A 654 -51.01 -0.14 18.59
CA VAL A 654 -50.55 -0.43 17.22
C VAL A 654 -50.18 0.86 16.48
N GLY A 655 -50.88 1.97 16.72
CA GLY A 655 -50.54 3.27 16.17
C GLY A 655 -49.17 3.76 16.66
N ALA A 656 -48.88 3.63 17.95
CA ALA A 656 -47.57 4.01 18.47
C ALA A 656 -46.43 3.17 17.86
N ARG A 657 -46.64 1.86 17.68
CA ARG A 657 -45.67 0.99 16.98
C ARG A 657 -45.42 1.44 15.55
N LEU A 658 -46.47 1.69 14.77
CA LEU A 658 -46.33 2.13 13.38
C LEU A 658 -45.60 3.48 13.27
N ALA A 659 -45.85 4.39 14.22
CA ALA A 659 -45.14 5.66 14.31
C ALA A 659 -43.65 5.50 14.60
N LEU A 660 -43.29 4.72 15.63
CA LEU A 660 -41.89 4.42 15.97
C LEU A 660 -41.16 3.74 14.80
N TYR A 661 -41.82 2.76 14.18
CA TYR A 661 -41.28 2.04 13.02
C TYR A 661 -41.05 2.98 11.83
N PHE A 662 -42.02 3.84 11.52
CA PHE A 662 -41.88 4.81 10.44
C PHE A 662 -40.75 5.81 10.72
N GLU A 663 -40.66 6.34 11.95
CA GLU A 663 -39.59 7.25 12.36
C GLU A 663 -38.21 6.62 12.17
N ARG A 664 -38.05 5.33 12.55
CA ARG A 664 -36.81 4.58 12.35
C ARG A 664 -36.48 4.38 10.87
N MET A 665 -37.46 4.00 10.06
CA MET A 665 -37.23 3.56 8.69
C MET A 665 -37.18 4.71 7.67
N ALA A 666 -37.90 5.81 7.91
CA ALA A 666 -38.06 6.92 6.97
C ALA A 666 -36.73 7.45 6.39
N PRO A 667 -35.64 7.66 7.17
CA PRO A 667 -34.37 8.14 6.62
C PRO A 667 -33.73 7.17 5.62
N THR A 668 -34.01 5.88 5.74
CA THR A 668 -33.43 4.83 4.87
C THR A 668 -34.18 4.66 3.55
N VAL A 669 -35.40 5.19 3.46
CA VAL A 669 -36.25 5.08 2.28
C VAL A 669 -35.81 6.08 1.21
N THR A 670 -35.44 5.58 0.04
CA THR A 670 -35.00 6.32 -1.14
C THR A 670 -35.98 6.25 -2.32
N SER A 671 -36.96 5.34 -2.25
CA SER A 671 -37.95 5.15 -3.32
C SER A 671 -39.36 4.86 -2.78
N THR A 672 -40.38 5.35 -3.48
CA THR A 672 -41.78 5.06 -3.15
C THR A 672 -42.09 3.56 -3.21
N TYR A 673 -41.39 2.78 -4.03
CA TYR A 673 -41.57 1.33 -4.07
C TYR A 673 -41.10 0.66 -2.77
N GLU A 674 -40.14 1.24 -2.05
CA GLU A 674 -39.67 0.69 -0.77
C GLU A 674 -40.74 0.90 0.32
N ILE A 675 -41.46 2.03 0.29
CA ILE A 675 -42.67 2.24 1.12
C ILE A 675 -43.72 1.17 0.83
N LEU A 676 -43.96 0.89 -0.46
CA LEU A 676 -44.99 -0.08 -0.88
C LEU A 676 -44.59 -1.54 -0.63
N ALA A 677 -43.28 -1.83 -0.55
CA ALA A 677 -42.77 -3.15 -0.25
C ALA A 677 -42.86 -3.51 1.25
N ASP A 678 -43.08 -2.52 2.11
CA ASP A 678 -43.22 -2.68 3.55
C ASP A 678 -44.65 -2.36 4.00
N ASP A 679 -45.35 -3.37 4.51
CA ASP A 679 -46.75 -3.24 4.91
C ASP A 679 -46.97 -2.17 6.00
N ALA A 680 -46.02 -2.01 6.93
CA ALA A 680 -46.13 -1.03 8.01
C ALA A 680 -45.92 0.40 7.49
N LEU A 681 -44.95 0.62 6.58
CA LEU A 681 -44.75 1.92 5.93
C LEU A 681 -45.93 2.29 5.03
N ALA A 682 -46.41 1.34 4.22
CA ALA A 682 -47.57 1.54 3.36
C ALA A 682 -48.83 1.85 4.18
N GLN A 683 -49.05 1.15 5.29
CA GLN A 683 -50.16 1.44 6.21
C GLN A 683 -50.02 2.83 6.83
N PHE A 684 -48.84 3.19 7.33
CA PHE A 684 -48.58 4.50 7.91
C PHE A 684 -48.92 5.62 6.92
N ILE A 685 -48.41 5.54 5.69
CA ILE A 685 -48.64 6.54 4.65
C ILE A 685 -50.12 6.62 4.28
N ARG A 686 -50.80 5.47 4.14
CA ARG A 686 -52.23 5.46 3.80
C ARG A 686 -53.07 6.17 4.85
N THR A 687 -52.87 5.87 6.14
CA THR A 687 -53.57 6.56 7.23
C THR A 687 -53.20 8.04 7.29
N THR A 688 -51.91 8.39 7.16
CA THR A 688 -51.42 9.79 7.22
C THR A 688 -52.12 10.69 6.20
N PHE A 689 -52.36 10.18 5.00
CA PHE A 689 -52.99 10.92 3.91
C PHE A 689 -54.47 10.56 3.69
N SER A 690 -55.07 9.78 4.59
CA SER A 690 -56.46 9.31 4.51
C SER A 690 -56.78 8.65 3.16
N ILE A 691 -55.80 7.90 2.64
CA ILE A 691 -55.92 7.08 1.45
C ILE A 691 -56.67 5.81 1.81
N SER A 692 -57.70 5.46 1.04
CA SER A 692 -58.48 4.27 1.33
C SER A 692 -57.68 2.98 1.22
N ALA A 693 -57.94 2.02 2.12
CA ALA A 693 -57.29 0.71 2.13
C ALA A 693 -57.54 -0.08 0.82
N GLU A 694 -58.66 0.14 0.12
CA GLU A 694 -58.92 -0.56 -1.15
C GLU A 694 -57.90 -0.23 -2.25
N THR A 695 -57.20 0.91 -2.13
CA THR A 695 -56.16 1.31 -3.09
C THR A 695 -54.96 0.37 -3.11
N ALA A 696 -54.77 -0.44 -2.06
CA ALA A 696 -53.75 -1.49 -2.02
C ALA A 696 -53.95 -2.58 -3.10
N ASN A 697 -55.17 -2.70 -3.66
CA ASN A 697 -55.47 -3.63 -4.74
C ASN A 697 -55.18 -3.06 -6.15
N ALA A 698 -54.80 -1.78 -6.25
CA ALA A 698 -54.46 -1.16 -7.51
C ALA A 698 -53.07 -1.63 -7.99
N ASP A 699 -52.78 -1.40 -9.27
CA ASP A 699 -51.45 -1.62 -9.82
C ASP A 699 -50.37 -0.82 -9.04
N ILE A 700 -49.19 -1.41 -8.86
CA ILE A 700 -48.10 -0.84 -8.05
C ILE A 700 -47.68 0.56 -8.53
N ASP A 701 -47.69 0.80 -9.85
CA ASP A 701 -47.32 2.10 -10.42
C ASP A 701 -48.39 3.15 -10.15
N ALA A 702 -49.66 2.74 -10.13
CA ALA A 702 -50.77 3.61 -9.75
C ALA A 702 -50.72 3.97 -8.26
N GLN A 703 -50.36 3.03 -7.39
CA GLN A 703 -50.15 3.28 -5.96
C GLN A 703 -49.00 4.28 -5.74
N LYS A 704 -47.87 4.06 -6.42
CA LYS A 704 -46.71 4.97 -6.40
C LYS A 704 -47.11 6.38 -6.81
N ALA A 705 -47.74 6.52 -7.98
CA ALA A 705 -48.16 7.81 -8.50
C ALA A 705 -49.14 8.53 -7.57
N MET A 706 -49.91 7.80 -6.76
CA MET A 706 -50.81 8.40 -5.78
C MET A 706 -50.06 8.88 -4.53
N ILE A 707 -49.11 8.11 -4.00
CA ILE A 707 -48.28 8.52 -2.85
C ILE A 707 -47.45 9.76 -3.22
N GLU A 708 -46.85 9.79 -4.41
CA GLU A 708 -46.00 10.90 -4.89
C GLU A 708 -46.76 12.23 -5.06
N ARG A 709 -48.10 12.22 -5.04
CA ARG A 709 -48.91 13.45 -5.02
C ARG A 709 -48.96 14.13 -3.65
N TYR A 710 -48.63 13.39 -2.59
CA TYR A 710 -48.75 13.84 -1.21
C TYR A 710 -47.41 13.86 -0.46
N LEU A 711 -46.45 13.06 -0.90
CA LEU A 711 -45.15 12.90 -0.28
C LEU A 711 -44.05 12.98 -1.33
N ASP A 712 -43.09 13.89 -1.12
CA ASP A 712 -41.78 13.81 -1.76
C ASP A 712 -40.92 12.84 -0.96
N ILE A 713 -40.35 11.83 -1.62
CA ILE A 713 -39.55 10.80 -0.94
C ILE A 713 -38.26 11.38 -0.34
N ASP A 714 -37.75 12.45 -0.94
CA ASP A 714 -36.53 13.11 -0.48
C ASP A 714 -36.78 13.88 0.83
N ASP A 715 -38.04 14.21 1.16
CA ASP A 715 -38.42 14.84 2.43
C ASP A 715 -38.26 13.91 3.64
N LEU A 716 -38.18 12.59 3.44
CA LEU A 716 -38.01 11.62 4.53
C LEU A 716 -36.60 11.63 5.13
N VAL A 717 -35.64 12.33 4.51
CA VAL A 717 -34.30 12.55 5.10
C VAL A 717 -34.32 13.65 6.16
N ASP A 718 -35.33 14.53 6.14
CA ASP A 718 -35.45 15.66 7.05
C ASP A 718 -36.20 15.23 8.32
N PRO A 719 -35.54 15.17 9.49
CA PRO A 719 -36.16 14.69 10.72
C PRO A 719 -37.34 15.57 11.17
N GLU A 720 -37.34 16.86 10.86
CA GLU A 720 -38.48 17.73 11.20
C GLU A 720 -39.71 17.44 10.35
N LYS A 721 -39.52 17.04 9.08
CA LYS A 721 -40.62 16.63 8.22
C LYS A 721 -41.17 15.27 8.63
N VAL A 722 -40.29 14.35 9.02
CA VAL A 722 -40.68 13.04 9.57
C VAL A 722 -41.50 13.23 10.85
N ASP A 723 -41.06 14.05 11.81
CA ASP A 723 -41.82 14.33 13.05
C ASP A 723 -43.22 14.91 12.74
N LYS A 724 -43.33 15.83 11.77
CA LYS A 724 -44.64 16.37 11.34
C LYS A 724 -45.55 15.28 10.78
N LEU A 725 -45.02 14.36 9.96
CA LEU A 725 -45.78 13.23 9.43
C LEU A 725 -46.22 12.28 10.56
N VAL A 726 -45.33 11.97 11.50
CA VAL A 726 -45.62 11.11 12.66
C VAL A 726 -46.72 11.71 13.53
N ARG A 727 -46.65 13.00 13.87
CA ARG A 727 -47.71 13.69 14.63
C ARG A 727 -49.05 13.65 13.91
N ARG A 728 -49.03 13.83 12.59
CA ARG A 728 -50.23 13.76 11.76
C ARG A 728 -50.83 12.36 11.73
N PHE A 729 -50.00 11.36 11.50
CA PHE A 729 -50.39 9.96 11.54
C PHE A 729 -51.05 9.60 12.89
N LEU A 730 -50.40 9.89 14.01
CA LEU A 730 -50.88 9.55 15.34
C LEU A 730 -52.27 10.15 15.62
N ALA A 731 -52.50 11.40 15.21
CA ALA A 731 -53.80 12.07 15.38
C ALA A 731 -54.90 11.42 14.51
N LEU A 732 -54.61 11.10 13.25
CA LEU A 732 -55.59 10.48 12.34
C LEU A 732 -55.88 9.03 12.73
N TYR A 733 -54.85 8.28 13.12
CA TYR A 733 -54.98 6.89 13.55
C TYR A 733 -55.90 6.76 14.78
N ASP A 734 -55.73 7.63 15.79
CA ASP A 734 -56.59 7.63 16.98
C ASP A 734 -58.06 7.94 16.63
N VAL A 735 -58.30 8.86 15.69
CA VAL A 735 -59.65 9.21 15.21
C VAL A 735 -60.30 8.05 14.46
N GLU A 736 -59.59 7.43 13.50
CA GLU A 736 -60.10 6.30 12.70
C GLU A 736 -60.43 5.08 13.57
N ASN A 737 -59.70 4.86 14.67
CA ASN A 737 -59.90 3.74 15.59
C ASN A 737 -60.81 4.07 16.79
N GLY A 738 -61.47 5.23 16.79
CA GLY A 738 -62.42 5.61 17.85
C GLY A 738 -61.81 5.79 19.24
N ILE A 739 -60.50 6.06 19.31
CA ILE A 739 -59.78 6.29 20.56
C ILE A 739 -60.04 7.73 21.00
N GLN A 740 -60.72 7.91 22.13
CA GLN A 740 -61.02 9.23 22.67
C GLN A 740 -59.75 9.91 23.18
N ASP A 741 -59.26 10.91 22.44
CA ASP A 741 -58.25 11.82 22.94
C ASP A 741 -58.87 12.80 23.97
N PRO A 742 -58.30 12.94 25.19
CA PRO A 742 -58.79 13.88 26.19
C PRO A 742 -58.94 15.32 25.68
N LEU A 743 -58.12 15.76 24.73
CA LEU A 743 -58.23 17.09 24.12
C LEU A 743 -59.36 17.19 23.08
N LEU A 744 -59.73 16.09 22.42
CA LEU A 744 -60.89 16.03 21.51
C LEU A 744 -62.22 16.09 22.27
N SER A 745 -62.24 15.65 23.53
CA SER A 745 -63.42 15.72 24.39
C SER A 745 -63.83 17.16 24.76
N VAL A 746 -62.89 18.12 24.72
CA VAL A 746 -63.16 19.54 24.99
C VAL A 746 -63.95 20.21 23.85
N PHE A 747 -63.88 19.66 22.64
CA PHE A 747 -64.61 20.15 21.46
C PHE A 747 -65.89 19.34 21.13
N GLY A 748 -66.30 18.45 22.04
CA GLY A 748 -67.38 17.47 21.86
C GLY A 748 -68.77 18.10 21.66
N GLY A 749 -69.12 18.35 20.40
CA GLY A 749 -70.44 18.81 19.96
C GLY A 749 -70.83 18.32 18.56
N GLY A 750 -70.83 17.00 18.33
CA GLY A 750 -71.77 16.36 17.39
C GLY A 750 -71.63 16.55 15.87
N THR A 751 -70.50 16.99 15.32
CA THR A 751 -70.30 17.03 13.85
C THR A 751 -69.00 16.35 13.41
N SER A 752 -69.06 15.71 12.24
CA SER A 752 -67.94 15.05 11.56
C SER A 752 -66.70 15.94 11.53
N ILE A 753 -65.60 15.46 12.10
CA ILE A 753 -64.30 16.13 12.09
C ILE A 753 -63.79 16.13 10.64
N ASN A 754 -63.60 17.32 10.07
CA ASN A 754 -63.08 17.50 8.71
C ASN A 754 -61.57 17.82 8.72
N PHE A 755 -60.92 17.77 7.56
CA PHE A 755 -59.49 18.04 7.41
C PHE A 755 -59.03 19.39 8.00
N GLU A 756 -59.87 20.44 7.89
CA GLU A 756 -59.56 21.77 8.44
C GLU A 756 -59.59 21.80 9.97
N THR A 757 -60.48 21.05 10.62
CA THR A 757 -60.52 20.93 12.09
C THR A 757 -59.31 20.16 12.62
N VAL A 758 -58.82 19.15 11.90
CA VAL A 758 -57.56 18.45 12.20
C VAL A 758 -56.35 19.37 12.02
N ALA A 759 -56.30 20.17 10.96
CA ALA A 759 -55.22 21.14 10.72
C ALA A 759 -55.16 22.25 11.80
N THR A 760 -56.33 22.74 12.25
CA THR A 760 -56.43 23.73 13.33
C THR A 760 -56.00 23.12 14.67
N TYR A 761 -56.29 21.83 14.90
CA TYR A 761 -55.87 21.08 16.09
C TYR A 761 -54.36 20.86 16.16
N MET A 762 -53.70 20.63 15.01
CA MET A 762 -52.24 20.50 14.93
C MET A 762 -51.50 21.79 15.30
N GLN A 763 -52.07 22.96 15.01
CA GLN A 763 -51.51 24.25 15.43
C GLN A 763 -51.59 24.50 16.94
N LEU A 764 -52.53 23.85 17.64
CA LEU A 764 -52.69 23.96 19.10
C LEU A 764 -51.84 22.94 19.89
N ARG A 765 -51.30 21.92 19.21
CA ARG A 765 -50.35 20.93 19.76
C ARG A 765 -48.88 21.34 19.59
N GLY A 766 -48.63 22.48 18.93
CA GLY A 766 -47.30 23.07 18.70
C GLY A 766 -46.77 23.82 19.90
#